data_AF-A0A7X3KU62-F1
#
_entry.id   AF-A0A7X3KU62-F1
#
_cell.length_a   1.000
_cell.length_b   1.000
_cell.length_c   1.000
_cell.angle_alpha   90.00
_cell.angle_beta   90.00
_cell.angle_gamma   90.00
#
_symmetry.space_group_name_H-M   'P 1'
#
loop_
_entity.id
_entity.type
_entity.pdbx_description
1 polymer ?
#
loop_
_entity_poly.entity_id
_entity_poly.type
_entity_poly.pdbx_seq_one_letter_code
_entity_poly.pdbx_strand_id
1 'polypeptide(L)'
;MSAFAGLLSARVIPAELPERFAAALDAPGLERPYHWSQPGLLLTHRLRITAPEDRQDHQPATRHDVPLVLVFDGYLINRTELIDALALPREARGWADSAIAYEAIVRWGERGPERMLGDFALVVWNSADRSLLLARDAVGQRPLYYHEGNGLFAFATNPTALLAVPGIDRELDEDHFVAQLSDLPVADNGTPYKSLHLLPAGSIAVLRSGQLKQRFYWTPEQRTELRLSREEEYVEAARELFERAVKDCLRIEGPAFSSLTGGLDSSAVSVTAVKYLPSNTLTTVTCLPAANTELLDSDHHYMSERRYVASICEQTPGLQPLFFNGPAQHRWDTDWLRMFQLTGVPWRNVMNMAWMGSARDHIRQQGGRVLLAGALGNVTLSWDGQGTLTGLMRDGRWLKAFQESFALARTSGQNAPIARQIWRSTLAPFAPDIVQRWKAKLHAGSSAFEWGHQSPIEPAIKARIRTQDGVRRRKRMASMASWQLRQEWFKERQSALQATGLVRALHGFEVRDPMADRRLLEFCFSLPDSLYLQGGVTRVLARRVTADRLPGEVVNNRKRGMQCPEYLHRMSLLRPFLSEQLEELEASPLAQRLLDLKRMRALLSNWPNRPASPEYLTLLHRGLHFGAFLRWIETGCQLQS
;
A
#
# COMPACT_ATOMS: atom_id res chain seq x y z
N MET A 1 -4.42 -13.68 5.72
CA MET A 1 -3.00 -13.62 5.33
C MET A 1 -2.14 -14.61 6.08
N SER A 2 -2.09 -15.81 5.54
CA SER A 2 -1.08 -16.80 5.90
C SER A 2 0.33 -16.26 5.62
N ALA A 3 1.35 -16.98 6.03
CA ALA A 3 2.73 -16.68 5.72
C ALA A 3 3.43 -17.96 5.29
N PHE A 4 4.27 -17.90 4.27
CA PHE A 4 5.05 -19.05 3.85
C PHE A 4 6.47 -18.66 3.44
N ALA A 5 7.37 -19.64 3.53
CA ALA A 5 8.72 -19.59 3.04
C ALA A 5 9.13 -20.94 2.48
N GLY A 6 10.09 -20.95 1.56
CA GLY A 6 10.65 -22.17 1.02
C GLY A 6 12.08 -22.00 0.53
N LEU A 7 12.78 -23.13 0.47
CA LEU A 7 14.13 -23.24 -0.05
C LEU A 7 14.20 -24.42 -1.02
N LEU A 8 14.58 -24.12 -2.26
CA LEU A 8 15.00 -25.09 -3.26
C LEU A 8 16.53 -25.08 -3.34
N SER A 9 17.16 -26.22 -3.08
CA SER A 9 18.61 -26.34 -2.98
C SER A 9 19.10 -27.67 -3.53
N ALA A 10 20.18 -27.63 -4.32
CA ALA A 10 20.91 -28.83 -4.71
C ALA A 10 21.79 -29.37 -3.56
N ARG A 11 22.07 -28.54 -2.56
CA ARG A 11 22.80 -28.90 -1.34
C ARG A 11 21.83 -29.40 -0.27
N VAL A 12 22.37 -30.11 0.73
CA VAL A 12 21.64 -30.51 1.93
C VAL A 12 21.04 -29.26 2.59
N ILE A 13 19.73 -29.31 2.82
CA ILE A 13 19.01 -28.24 3.54
C ILE A 13 19.40 -28.33 5.02
N PRO A 14 19.82 -27.22 5.66
CA PRO A 14 20.17 -27.22 7.09
C PRO A 14 18.99 -27.71 7.95
N ALA A 15 19.27 -28.59 8.91
CA ALA A 15 18.25 -29.25 9.73
C ALA A 15 17.45 -28.24 10.60
N GLU A 16 18.07 -27.13 10.96
CA GLU A 16 17.48 -26.06 11.75
C GLU A 16 16.65 -25.05 10.93
N LEU A 17 16.71 -25.11 9.59
CA LEU A 17 16.04 -24.13 8.73
C LEU A 17 14.51 -24.11 8.87
N PRO A 18 13.79 -25.24 9.02
CA PRO A 18 12.34 -25.23 9.24
C PRO A 18 11.94 -24.36 10.44
N GLU A 19 12.64 -24.49 11.57
CA GLU A 19 12.40 -23.72 12.79
C GLU A 19 12.79 -22.24 12.63
N ARG A 20 13.87 -21.95 11.90
CA ARG A 20 14.22 -20.56 11.56
C ARG A 20 13.15 -19.89 10.71
N PHE A 21 12.58 -20.60 9.72
CA PHE A 21 11.42 -20.11 8.98
C PHE A 21 10.20 -19.96 9.89
N ALA A 22 9.93 -20.92 10.78
CA ALA A 22 8.80 -20.83 11.71
C ALA A 22 8.90 -19.59 12.60
N ALA A 23 10.08 -19.27 13.14
CA ALA A 23 10.32 -18.10 13.96
C ALA A 23 10.22 -16.80 13.15
N ALA A 24 10.87 -16.74 11.97
CA ALA A 24 10.88 -15.55 11.13
C ALA A 24 9.50 -15.19 10.55
N LEU A 25 8.64 -16.20 10.33
CA LEU A 25 7.26 -16.03 9.87
C LEU A 25 6.26 -15.81 11.02
N ASP A 26 6.68 -15.89 12.28
CA ASP A 26 5.77 -15.75 13.42
C ASP A 26 5.22 -14.32 13.51
N ALA A 27 3.90 -14.23 13.71
CA ALA A 27 3.20 -12.97 13.84
C ALA A 27 1.86 -13.16 14.54
N PRO A 28 1.30 -12.12 15.20
CA PRO A 28 0.00 -12.21 15.83
C PRO A 28 -1.08 -12.74 14.88
N GLY A 29 -1.94 -13.64 15.37
CA GLY A 29 -3.06 -14.21 14.63
C GLY A 29 -2.68 -15.23 13.55
N LEU A 30 -1.42 -15.69 13.49
CA LEU A 30 -1.05 -16.88 12.72
C LEU A 30 -1.20 -18.14 13.56
N GLU A 31 -1.64 -19.20 12.91
CA GLU A 31 -1.67 -20.55 13.46
C GLU A 31 -0.25 -21.12 13.58
N ARG A 32 -0.15 -22.32 14.17
CA ARG A 32 1.12 -23.06 14.30
C ARG A 32 1.75 -23.32 12.93
N PRO A 33 3.09 -23.37 12.86
CA PRO A 33 3.79 -23.68 11.62
C PRO A 33 3.51 -25.12 11.19
N TYR A 34 3.42 -25.32 9.88
CA TYR A 34 3.44 -26.61 9.23
C TYR A 34 4.66 -26.69 8.31
N HIS A 35 5.40 -27.77 8.42
CA HIS A 35 6.60 -28.03 7.63
C HIS A 35 6.35 -29.17 6.65
N TRP A 36 6.78 -28.97 5.42
CA TRP A 36 6.74 -29.98 4.38
C TRP A 36 8.08 -30.02 3.66
N SER A 37 8.58 -31.21 3.39
CA SER A 37 9.86 -31.35 2.71
C SER A 37 9.92 -32.61 1.84
N GLN A 38 10.80 -32.55 0.87
CA GLN A 38 11.25 -33.67 0.05
C GLN A 38 12.72 -33.42 -0.32
N PRO A 39 13.43 -34.36 -0.96
CA PRO A 39 14.82 -34.12 -1.36
C PRO A 39 14.98 -32.83 -2.17
N GLY A 40 15.76 -31.90 -1.63
CA GLY A 40 16.09 -30.61 -2.26
C GLY A 40 15.04 -29.50 -2.12
N LEU A 41 13.88 -29.73 -1.48
CA LEU A 41 12.87 -28.70 -1.26
C LEU A 41 12.32 -28.73 0.18
N LEU A 42 12.31 -27.56 0.82
CA LEU A 42 11.65 -27.30 2.10
C LEU A 42 10.59 -26.22 1.93
N LEU A 43 9.42 -26.41 2.54
CA LEU A 43 8.34 -25.44 2.66
C LEU A 43 7.93 -25.32 4.12
N THR A 44 7.72 -24.08 4.58
CA THR A 44 7.11 -23.76 5.87
C THR A 44 5.93 -22.85 5.63
N HIS A 45 4.78 -23.17 6.21
CA HIS A 45 3.56 -22.37 6.11
C HIS A 45 2.95 -22.13 7.49
N ARG A 46 2.36 -20.96 7.69
CA ARG A 46 1.54 -20.59 8.86
C ARG A 46 0.23 -20.01 8.37
N LEU A 47 -0.88 -20.64 8.74
CA LEU A 47 -2.21 -20.24 8.31
C LEU A 47 -2.69 -18.97 9.02
N ARG A 48 -3.44 -18.12 8.33
CA ARG A 48 -4.32 -17.13 8.97
C ARG A 48 -5.75 -17.35 8.54
N ILE A 49 -6.60 -17.68 9.52
CA ILE A 49 -8.03 -17.81 9.29
C ILE A 49 -8.67 -16.41 9.25
N THR A 50 -9.21 -16.04 8.10
CA THR A 50 -9.90 -14.76 7.83
C THR A 50 -11.29 -14.93 7.25
N ALA A 51 -11.59 -16.12 6.75
CA ALA A 51 -12.88 -16.54 6.26
C ALA A 51 -13.26 -17.92 6.86
N PRO A 52 -14.56 -18.28 6.88
CA PRO A 52 -15.00 -19.55 7.45
C PRO A 52 -14.32 -20.79 6.83
N GLU A 53 -14.12 -20.78 5.51
CA GLU A 53 -13.51 -21.88 4.76
C GLU A 53 -12.03 -22.10 5.11
N ASP A 54 -11.34 -21.08 5.62
CA ASP A 54 -9.93 -21.18 5.99
C ASP A 54 -9.72 -22.17 7.15
N ARG A 55 -10.76 -22.45 7.96
CA ARG A 55 -10.68 -23.43 9.06
C ARG A 55 -10.38 -24.85 8.59
N GLN A 56 -10.64 -25.15 7.32
CA GLN A 56 -10.39 -26.44 6.69
C GLN A 56 -9.14 -26.40 5.78
N ASP A 57 -8.40 -25.29 5.77
CA ASP A 57 -7.25 -25.11 4.91
C ASP A 57 -6.05 -25.93 5.42
N HIS A 58 -5.55 -26.81 4.57
CA HIS A 58 -4.37 -27.63 4.81
C HIS A 58 -3.34 -27.32 3.74
N GLN A 59 -2.26 -26.62 4.15
CA GLN A 59 -1.19 -26.23 3.24
C GLN A 59 0.18 -26.79 3.68
N PRO A 60 1.03 -27.20 2.73
CA PRO A 60 0.85 -27.06 1.29
C PRO A 60 -0.26 -27.97 0.73
N ALA A 61 -1.00 -27.44 -0.24
CA ALA A 61 -2.01 -28.20 -0.96
C ALA A 61 -1.33 -29.22 -1.88
N THR A 62 -1.75 -30.48 -1.77
CA THR A 62 -1.19 -31.63 -2.50
C THR A 62 -2.28 -32.62 -2.86
N ARG A 63 -2.04 -33.43 -3.90
CA ARG A 63 -2.85 -34.59 -4.28
C ARG A 63 -1.94 -35.76 -4.61
N HIS A 64 -2.38 -36.99 -4.33
CA HIS A 64 -1.56 -38.18 -4.56
C HIS A 64 -1.31 -38.48 -6.05
N ASP A 65 -2.24 -38.10 -6.92
CA ASP A 65 -2.21 -38.39 -8.36
C ASP A 65 -1.58 -37.28 -9.20
N VAL A 66 -1.21 -36.16 -8.58
CA VAL A 66 -0.71 -34.96 -9.27
C VAL A 66 0.65 -34.55 -8.70
N PRO A 67 1.67 -34.33 -9.53
CA PRO A 67 3.04 -34.00 -9.09
C PRO A 67 3.21 -32.55 -8.62
N LEU A 68 2.15 -31.92 -8.08
CA LEU A 68 2.11 -30.52 -7.71
C LEU A 68 1.97 -30.31 -6.21
N VAL A 69 2.74 -29.36 -5.69
CA VAL A 69 2.72 -28.91 -4.29
C VAL A 69 2.60 -27.40 -4.27
N LEU A 70 1.55 -26.86 -3.64
CA LEU A 70 1.25 -25.43 -3.64
C LEU A 70 1.25 -24.85 -2.23
N VAL A 71 1.88 -23.68 -2.07
CA VAL A 71 1.68 -22.79 -0.92
C VAL A 71 1.06 -21.49 -1.39
N PHE A 72 0.15 -20.94 -0.59
CA PHE A 72 -0.71 -19.82 -0.95
C PHE A 72 -0.97 -18.92 0.26
N ASP A 73 -0.76 -17.62 0.06
CA ASP A 73 -1.20 -16.55 0.95
C ASP A 73 -2.10 -15.62 0.16
N GLY A 74 -3.40 -15.64 0.42
CA GLY A 74 -4.33 -14.80 -0.31
C GLY A 74 -5.78 -14.99 0.08
N TYR A 75 -6.65 -14.29 -0.63
CA TYR A 75 -8.07 -14.62 -0.72
C TYR A 75 -8.54 -14.41 -2.15
N LEU A 76 -9.45 -15.27 -2.60
CA LEU A 76 -10.04 -15.20 -3.94
C LEU A 76 -11.42 -14.53 -3.85
N ILE A 77 -11.65 -13.56 -4.72
CA ILE A 77 -12.95 -12.84 -4.82
C ILE A 77 -13.84 -13.40 -5.93
N ASN A 78 -13.28 -14.03 -6.96
CA ASN A 78 -14.04 -14.62 -8.07
C ASN A 78 -14.23 -16.14 -7.93
N ARG A 79 -14.55 -16.60 -6.71
CA ARG A 79 -14.64 -18.04 -6.39
C ARG A 79 -15.71 -18.72 -7.23
N THR A 80 -16.89 -18.11 -7.37
CA THR A 80 -18.00 -18.69 -8.15
C THR A 80 -17.60 -18.90 -9.60
N GLU A 81 -16.98 -17.88 -10.21
CA GLU A 81 -16.53 -17.94 -11.60
C GLU A 81 -15.42 -18.97 -11.79
N LEU A 82 -14.50 -19.12 -10.82
CA LEU A 82 -13.46 -20.14 -10.85
C LEU A 82 -14.03 -21.55 -10.71
N ILE A 83 -14.94 -21.78 -9.77
CA ILE A 83 -15.60 -23.07 -9.55
C ILE A 83 -16.32 -23.51 -10.82
N ASP A 84 -17.09 -22.61 -11.43
CA ASP A 84 -17.83 -22.89 -12.67
C ASP A 84 -16.86 -23.16 -13.84
N ALA A 85 -15.83 -22.33 -14.00
CA ALA A 85 -14.85 -22.47 -15.10
C ALA A 85 -13.95 -23.72 -14.98
N LEU A 86 -13.76 -24.21 -13.75
CA LEU A 86 -13.03 -25.46 -13.46
C LEU A 86 -13.94 -26.69 -13.49
N ALA A 87 -15.26 -26.50 -13.63
CA ALA A 87 -16.27 -27.55 -13.51
C ALA A 87 -16.15 -28.31 -12.17
N LEU A 88 -15.87 -27.59 -11.08
CA LEU A 88 -15.79 -28.16 -9.74
C LEU A 88 -17.19 -28.44 -9.18
N PRO A 89 -17.32 -29.42 -8.27
CA PRO A 89 -18.60 -29.75 -7.64
C PRO A 89 -19.12 -28.58 -6.79
N ARG A 90 -20.43 -28.52 -6.54
CA ARG A 90 -21.06 -27.40 -5.83
C ARG A 90 -20.51 -27.21 -4.41
N GLU A 91 -20.08 -28.31 -3.79
CA GLU A 91 -19.42 -28.40 -2.50
C GLU A 91 -18.11 -27.60 -2.46
N ALA A 92 -17.47 -27.34 -3.61
CA ALA A 92 -16.26 -26.51 -3.70
C ALA A 92 -16.48 -25.06 -3.24
N ARG A 93 -17.73 -24.61 -3.11
CA ARG A 93 -18.07 -23.33 -2.46
C ARG A 93 -17.67 -23.29 -0.99
N GLY A 94 -17.52 -24.44 -0.32
CA GLY A 94 -17.02 -24.53 1.04
C GLY A 94 -15.50 -24.75 1.14
N TRP A 95 -14.78 -24.86 0.02
CA TRP A 95 -13.34 -25.11 0.03
C TRP A 95 -12.54 -23.85 0.32
N ALA A 96 -11.39 -24.01 0.97
CA ALA A 96 -10.41 -22.95 1.13
C ALA A 96 -9.93 -22.42 -0.23
N ASP A 97 -9.48 -21.16 -0.25
CA ASP A 97 -9.01 -20.52 -1.48
C ASP A 97 -7.76 -21.19 -2.04
N SER A 98 -6.89 -21.73 -1.19
CA SER A 98 -5.71 -22.52 -1.56
C SER A 98 -6.09 -23.75 -2.40
N ALA A 99 -7.20 -24.42 -2.09
CA ALA A 99 -7.68 -25.61 -2.80
C ALA A 99 -8.27 -25.25 -4.18
N ILE A 100 -9.05 -24.16 -4.25
CA ILE A 100 -9.54 -23.65 -5.55
C ILE A 100 -8.36 -23.19 -6.41
N ALA A 101 -7.38 -22.51 -5.81
CA ALA A 101 -6.14 -22.11 -6.49
C ALA A 101 -5.36 -23.32 -6.98
N TYR A 102 -5.24 -24.38 -6.18
CA TYR A 102 -4.60 -25.64 -6.58
C TYR A 102 -5.25 -26.22 -7.83
N GLU A 103 -6.57 -26.39 -7.85
CA GLU A 103 -7.29 -26.94 -9.01
C GLU A 103 -7.16 -26.04 -10.26
N ALA A 104 -7.08 -24.71 -10.08
CA ALA A 104 -6.77 -23.81 -11.18
C ALA A 104 -5.37 -24.06 -11.78
N ILE A 105 -4.37 -24.37 -10.96
CA ILE A 105 -3.03 -24.74 -11.43
C ILE A 105 -3.03 -26.13 -12.06
N VAL A 106 -3.73 -27.11 -11.49
CA VAL A 106 -3.89 -28.45 -12.10
C VAL A 106 -4.47 -28.34 -13.51
N ARG A 107 -5.51 -27.53 -13.68
CA ARG A 107 -6.25 -27.42 -14.93
C ARG A 107 -5.58 -26.54 -15.97
N TRP A 108 -4.99 -25.41 -15.57
CA TRP A 108 -4.49 -24.38 -16.49
C TRP A 108 -2.97 -24.16 -16.40
N GLY A 109 -2.26 -24.90 -15.55
CA GLY A 109 -0.82 -24.82 -15.37
C GLY A 109 -0.35 -23.40 -15.01
N GLU A 110 0.73 -22.97 -15.65
CA GLU A 110 1.36 -21.64 -15.46
C GLU A 110 0.41 -20.47 -15.78
N ARG A 111 -0.73 -20.71 -16.45
CA ARG A 111 -1.76 -19.69 -16.74
C ARG A 111 -2.89 -19.63 -15.72
N GLY A 112 -2.94 -20.55 -14.76
CA GLY A 112 -3.95 -20.53 -13.70
C GLY A 112 -4.05 -19.20 -12.96
N PRO A 113 -2.94 -18.55 -12.55
CA PRO A 113 -2.99 -17.29 -11.80
C PRO A 113 -3.64 -16.13 -12.58
N GLU A 114 -3.62 -16.15 -13.92
CA GLU A 114 -4.20 -15.09 -14.75
C GLU A 114 -5.72 -14.95 -14.56
N ARG A 115 -6.37 -16.06 -14.21
CA ARG A 115 -7.83 -16.16 -14.03
C ARG A 115 -8.27 -15.90 -12.60
N MET A 116 -7.33 -15.81 -11.66
CA MET A 116 -7.62 -15.50 -10.26
C MET A 116 -7.84 -14.00 -10.08
N LEU A 117 -8.88 -13.63 -9.34
CA LEU A 117 -9.11 -12.28 -8.84
C LEU A 117 -9.03 -12.31 -7.32
N GLY A 118 -8.39 -11.29 -6.75
CA GLY A 118 -8.20 -11.13 -5.32
C GLY A 118 -6.74 -10.82 -5.01
N ASP A 119 -6.40 -10.81 -3.73
CA ASP A 119 -5.04 -10.57 -3.28
C ASP A 119 -4.39 -11.92 -3.00
N PHE A 120 -3.28 -12.23 -3.66
CA PHE A 120 -2.59 -13.50 -3.49
C PHE A 120 -1.10 -13.45 -3.82
N ALA A 121 -0.34 -14.27 -3.10
CA ALA A 121 0.97 -14.75 -3.47
C ALA A 121 0.94 -16.27 -3.42
N LEU A 122 1.47 -16.94 -4.43
CA LEU A 122 1.52 -18.40 -4.47
C LEU A 122 2.84 -18.89 -5.04
N VAL A 123 3.23 -20.09 -4.61
CA VAL A 123 4.34 -20.84 -5.17
C VAL A 123 3.93 -22.28 -5.38
N VAL A 124 4.26 -22.82 -6.55
CA VAL A 124 3.96 -24.20 -6.92
C VAL A 124 5.23 -24.91 -7.35
N TRP A 125 5.53 -26.01 -6.69
CA TRP A 125 6.54 -26.95 -7.14
C TRP A 125 5.91 -28.04 -8.00
N ASN A 126 6.50 -28.31 -9.16
CA ASN A 126 6.16 -29.43 -10.02
C ASN A 126 7.32 -30.44 -10.04
N SER A 127 7.09 -31.62 -9.46
CA SER A 127 8.13 -32.66 -9.40
C SER A 127 8.36 -33.39 -10.73
N ALA A 128 7.39 -33.35 -11.66
CA ALA A 128 7.50 -34.04 -12.95
C ALA A 128 8.54 -33.38 -13.87
N ASP A 129 8.60 -32.06 -13.90
CA ASP A 129 9.54 -31.29 -14.74
C ASP A 129 10.56 -30.46 -13.92
N ARG A 130 10.54 -30.60 -12.60
CA ARG A 130 11.40 -29.89 -11.64
C ARG A 130 11.34 -28.37 -11.83
N SER A 131 10.14 -27.83 -11.99
CA SER A 131 9.90 -26.40 -12.09
C SER A 131 9.27 -25.80 -10.84
N LEU A 132 9.59 -24.54 -10.59
CA LEU A 132 8.99 -23.74 -9.52
C LEU A 132 8.29 -22.53 -10.14
N LEU A 133 6.97 -22.47 -10.01
CA LEU A 133 6.13 -21.35 -10.42
C LEU A 133 5.92 -20.42 -9.24
N LEU A 134 6.17 -19.12 -9.41
CA LEU A 134 5.83 -18.07 -8.46
C LEU A 134 4.83 -17.13 -9.12
N ALA A 135 3.78 -16.73 -8.41
CA ALA A 135 2.83 -15.75 -8.93
C ALA A 135 2.36 -14.78 -7.85
N ARG A 136 2.13 -13.55 -8.27
CA ARG A 136 1.64 -12.45 -7.42
C ARG A 136 0.43 -11.79 -8.05
N ASP A 137 -0.51 -11.36 -7.22
CA ASP A 137 -1.73 -10.70 -7.67
C ASP A 137 -1.50 -9.40 -8.45
N ALA A 138 -2.50 -9.00 -9.23
CA ALA A 138 -2.46 -7.86 -10.14
C ALA A 138 -2.12 -6.54 -9.44
N VAL A 139 -2.59 -6.33 -8.21
CA VAL A 139 -2.42 -5.07 -7.48
C VAL A 139 -1.14 -5.08 -6.64
N GLY A 140 -0.68 -6.24 -6.21
CA GLY A 140 0.48 -6.43 -5.37
C GLY A 140 0.20 -6.22 -3.88
N GLN A 141 -1.01 -6.52 -3.39
CA GLN A 141 -1.31 -6.41 -1.96
C GLN A 141 -0.61 -7.49 -1.11
N ARG A 142 -0.29 -8.64 -1.72
CA ARG A 142 0.55 -9.67 -1.09
C ARG A 142 1.98 -9.57 -1.63
N PRO A 143 3.00 -9.38 -0.80
CA PRO A 143 4.38 -9.43 -1.27
C PRO A 143 4.86 -10.88 -1.45
N LEU A 144 5.77 -11.09 -2.39
CA LEU A 144 6.47 -12.36 -2.58
C LEU A 144 7.92 -12.05 -2.92
N TYR A 145 8.80 -12.27 -1.96
CA TYR A 145 10.24 -12.06 -2.08
C TYR A 145 10.92 -13.35 -2.51
N TYR A 146 12.03 -13.23 -3.21
CA TYR A 146 12.89 -14.34 -3.55
C TYR A 146 14.37 -13.96 -3.57
N HIS A 147 15.23 -14.96 -3.44
CA HIS A 147 16.66 -14.88 -3.63
C HIS A 147 17.09 -15.95 -4.63
N GLU A 148 17.96 -15.56 -5.55
CA GLU A 148 18.62 -16.45 -6.49
C GLU A 148 20.13 -16.18 -6.45
N GLY A 149 20.91 -17.17 -6.04
CA GLY A 149 22.36 -17.01 -5.90
C GLY A 149 22.99 -18.21 -5.22
N ASN A 150 24.32 -18.35 -5.26
CA ASN A 150 25.06 -19.37 -4.49
C ASN A 150 24.57 -20.83 -4.63
N GLY A 151 23.87 -21.16 -5.73
CA GLY A 151 23.27 -22.48 -5.97
C GLY A 151 22.02 -22.78 -5.14
N LEU A 152 21.37 -21.75 -4.58
CA LEU A 152 20.13 -21.83 -3.82
C LEU A 152 19.07 -20.88 -4.38
N PHE A 153 17.81 -21.30 -4.28
CA PHE A 153 16.67 -20.46 -4.61
C PHE A 153 15.71 -20.45 -3.42
N ALA A 154 15.55 -19.30 -2.78
CA ALA A 154 14.69 -19.15 -1.61
C ALA A 154 13.55 -18.18 -1.93
N PHE A 155 12.38 -18.38 -1.33
CA PHE A 155 11.22 -17.49 -1.51
C PHE A 155 10.42 -17.38 -0.22
N ALA A 156 9.77 -16.23 0.00
CA ALA A 156 8.92 -16.01 1.16
C ALA A 156 7.96 -14.84 0.99
N THR A 157 6.85 -14.86 1.73
CA THR A 157 5.94 -13.70 1.84
C THR A 157 6.45 -12.63 2.81
N ASN A 158 7.57 -12.87 3.51
CA ASN A 158 8.23 -11.93 4.43
C ASN A 158 9.75 -12.02 4.25
N PRO A 159 10.47 -10.91 4.02
CA PRO A 159 11.92 -10.95 3.79
C PRO A 159 12.70 -11.47 5.01
N THR A 160 12.18 -11.34 6.23
CA THR A 160 12.83 -11.87 7.45
C THR A 160 13.10 -13.36 7.35
N ALA A 161 12.23 -14.12 6.70
CA ALA A 161 12.42 -15.55 6.48
C ALA A 161 13.59 -15.83 5.53
N LEU A 162 13.81 -14.99 4.51
CA LEU A 162 14.96 -15.12 3.62
C LEU A 162 16.26 -14.73 4.32
N LEU A 163 16.24 -13.68 5.14
CA LEU A 163 17.41 -13.25 5.94
C LEU A 163 17.84 -14.28 6.99
N ALA A 164 16.95 -15.23 7.33
CA ALA A 164 17.23 -16.34 8.24
C ALA A 164 17.95 -17.53 7.56
N VAL A 165 18.01 -17.57 6.23
CA VAL A 165 18.70 -18.61 5.46
C VAL A 165 20.22 -18.40 5.52
N PRO A 166 21.01 -19.42 5.94
CA PRO A 166 22.46 -19.35 5.87
C PRO A 166 22.97 -19.08 4.45
N GLY A 167 23.87 -18.11 4.29
CA GLY A 167 24.51 -17.80 3.01
C GLY A 167 23.77 -16.78 2.14
N ILE A 168 22.61 -16.26 2.58
CA ILE A 168 22.00 -15.07 2.00
C ILE A 168 22.58 -13.84 2.68
N ASP A 169 23.23 -12.97 1.89
CA ASP A 169 23.83 -11.72 2.37
C ASP A 169 22.74 -10.69 2.72
N ARG A 170 23.07 -9.80 3.65
CA ARG A 170 22.20 -8.74 4.19
C ARG A 170 22.67 -7.35 3.75
N GLU A 171 23.51 -7.29 2.72
CA GLU A 171 24.03 -6.03 2.17
C GLU A 171 22.90 -5.10 1.74
N LEU A 172 22.97 -3.84 2.18
CA LEU A 172 22.03 -2.79 1.86
C LEU A 172 22.11 -2.41 0.37
N ASP A 173 20.96 -2.32 -0.29
CA ASP A 173 20.83 -1.62 -1.57
C ASP A 173 20.65 -0.11 -1.29
N GLU A 174 21.76 0.63 -1.36
CA GLU A 174 21.77 2.08 -1.11
C GLU A 174 20.89 2.86 -2.10
N ASP A 175 20.83 2.44 -3.36
CA ASP A 175 20.05 3.13 -4.39
C ASP A 175 18.56 3.01 -4.06
N HIS A 176 18.10 1.79 -3.73
CA HIS A 176 16.73 1.55 -3.29
C HIS A 176 16.42 2.30 -2.00
N PHE A 177 17.29 2.22 -1.00
CA PHE A 177 17.11 2.89 0.29
C PHE A 177 16.95 4.40 0.13
N VAL A 178 17.84 5.05 -0.64
CA VAL A 178 17.82 6.49 -0.88
C VAL A 178 16.58 6.92 -1.65
N ALA A 179 16.18 6.15 -2.67
CA ALA A 179 14.97 6.41 -3.44
C ALA A 179 13.71 6.29 -2.56
N GLN A 180 13.61 5.23 -1.75
CA GLN A 180 12.49 5.00 -0.84
C GLN A 180 12.37 6.11 0.23
N LEU A 181 13.48 6.49 0.87
CA LEU A 181 13.53 7.54 1.89
C LEU A 181 13.14 8.92 1.31
N SER A 182 13.48 9.15 0.05
CA SER A 182 13.27 10.43 -0.64
C SER A 182 11.99 10.50 -1.48
N ASP A 183 11.05 9.57 -1.29
CA ASP A 183 9.77 9.51 -2.00
C ASP A 183 9.89 9.47 -3.53
N LEU A 184 10.98 8.87 -4.01
CA LEU A 184 11.18 8.62 -5.43
C LEU A 184 10.55 7.29 -5.84
N PRO A 185 10.16 7.19 -7.13
CA PRO A 185 9.84 5.89 -7.69
C PRO A 185 11.03 4.93 -7.56
N VAL A 186 10.77 3.73 -7.05
CA VAL A 186 11.73 2.62 -6.93
C VAL A 186 11.53 1.61 -8.06
N ALA A 187 12.50 0.74 -8.28
CA ALA A 187 12.35 -0.40 -9.20
C ALA A 187 11.28 -1.38 -8.71
N ASP A 188 10.51 -1.97 -9.64
CA ASP A 188 9.36 -2.82 -9.31
C ASP A 188 9.74 -4.10 -8.54
N ASN A 189 10.98 -4.57 -8.71
CA ASN A 189 11.54 -5.74 -8.04
C ASN A 189 12.56 -5.39 -6.93
N GLY A 190 12.76 -4.11 -6.63
CA GLY A 190 13.78 -3.66 -5.68
C GLY A 190 13.39 -3.91 -4.23
N THR A 191 14.37 -4.13 -3.37
CA THR A 191 14.21 -4.24 -1.92
C THR A 191 15.32 -3.46 -1.21
N PRO A 192 15.25 -3.24 0.11
CA PRO A 192 16.37 -2.68 0.87
C PRO A 192 17.65 -3.55 0.84
N TYR A 193 17.59 -4.79 0.33
CA TYR A 193 18.70 -5.73 0.30
C TYR A 193 19.10 -6.05 -1.13
N LYS A 194 20.41 -6.01 -1.43
CA LYS A 194 20.90 -6.33 -2.79
C LYS A 194 20.64 -7.78 -3.20
N SER A 195 20.65 -8.68 -2.23
CA SER A 195 20.49 -10.12 -2.44
C SER A 195 19.03 -10.54 -2.59
N LEU A 196 18.07 -9.69 -2.23
CA LEU A 196 16.65 -10.02 -2.26
C LEU A 196 15.95 -9.26 -3.38
N HIS A 197 15.11 -10.00 -4.09
CA HIS A 197 14.24 -9.46 -5.11
C HIS A 197 12.80 -9.61 -4.68
N LEU A 198 11.97 -8.67 -5.10
CA LEU A 198 10.54 -8.80 -4.98
C LEU A 198 9.95 -9.18 -6.33
N LEU A 199 9.05 -10.17 -6.35
CA LEU A 199 8.28 -10.47 -7.55
C LEU A 199 7.33 -9.28 -7.84
N PRO A 200 7.39 -8.63 -9.01
CA PRO A 200 6.52 -7.50 -9.34
C PRO A 200 5.02 -7.87 -9.28
N ALA A 201 4.17 -6.89 -8.99
CA ALA A 201 2.72 -7.08 -9.05
C ALA A 201 2.26 -7.49 -10.47
N GLY A 202 1.23 -8.33 -10.57
CA GLY A 202 0.70 -8.80 -11.84
C GLY A 202 1.67 -9.67 -12.65
N SER A 203 2.63 -10.33 -11.97
CA SER A 203 3.65 -11.13 -12.63
C SER A 203 3.65 -12.60 -12.22
N ILE A 204 4.16 -13.40 -13.14
CA ILE A 204 4.43 -14.83 -13.00
C ILE A 204 5.92 -15.03 -13.30
N ALA A 205 6.60 -15.79 -12.45
CA ALA A 205 7.97 -16.25 -12.70
C ALA A 205 8.04 -17.77 -12.63
N VAL A 206 8.82 -18.37 -13.54
CA VAL A 206 9.03 -19.82 -13.60
C VAL A 206 10.51 -20.10 -13.56
N LEU A 207 10.96 -20.78 -12.51
CA LEU A 207 12.30 -21.33 -12.42
C LEU A 207 12.29 -22.74 -13.00
N ARG A 208 13.03 -22.96 -14.08
CA ARG A 208 13.23 -24.28 -14.69
C ARG A 208 14.69 -24.40 -15.12
N SER A 209 15.34 -25.51 -14.78
CA SER A 209 16.75 -25.77 -15.13
C SER A 209 17.72 -24.65 -14.71
N GLY A 210 17.48 -24.04 -13.54
CA GLY A 210 18.31 -22.95 -13.01
C GLY A 210 18.14 -21.60 -13.71
N GLN A 211 17.13 -21.43 -14.56
CA GLN A 211 16.79 -20.16 -15.19
C GLN A 211 15.43 -19.68 -14.73
N LEU A 212 15.39 -18.48 -14.14
CA LEU A 212 14.15 -17.80 -13.80
C LEU A 212 13.65 -16.98 -15.00
N LYS A 213 12.48 -17.34 -15.53
CA LYS A 213 11.79 -16.57 -16.58
C LYS A 213 10.58 -15.86 -15.98
N GLN A 214 10.55 -14.54 -16.09
CA GLN A 214 9.46 -13.72 -15.58
C GLN A 214 8.66 -13.07 -16.72
N ARG A 215 7.34 -12.94 -16.51
CA ARG A 215 6.45 -12.14 -17.37
C ARG A 215 5.36 -11.46 -16.56
N PHE A 216 4.90 -10.31 -17.03
CA PHE A 216 3.64 -9.74 -16.54
C PHE A 216 2.47 -10.42 -17.24
N TYR A 217 1.49 -10.89 -16.48
CA TYR A 217 0.20 -11.32 -17.02
C TYR A 217 -0.84 -10.20 -16.97
N TRP A 218 -0.59 -9.17 -16.16
CA TRP A 218 -1.46 -8.01 -16.06
C TRP A 218 -0.63 -6.74 -15.84
N THR A 219 -1.01 -5.67 -16.53
CA THR A 219 -0.38 -4.36 -16.40
C THR A 219 -1.46 -3.28 -16.55
N PRO A 220 -1.45 -2.20 -15.75
CA PRO A 220 -2.47 -1.15 -15.80
C PRO A 220 -2.50 -0.34 -17.11
N GLU A 221 -1.48 -0.47 -17.97
CA GLU A 221 -1.33 0.26 -19.23
C GLU A 221 -2.24 -0.22 -20.36
N GLN A 222 -2.79 -1.43 -20.27
CA GLN A 222 -3.66 -1.99 -21.31
C GLN A 222 -5.04 -1.30 -21.26
N ARG A 223 -5.20 -0.21 -22.03
CA ARG A 223 -6.41 0.60 -22.07
C ARG A 223 -7.06 0.62 -23.46
N THR A 224 -8.36 0.35 -23.47
CA THR A 224 -9.27 0.84 -24.51
C THR A 224 -10.26 1.79 -23.83
N GLU A 225 -10.41 3.02 -24.36
CA GLU A 225 -11.37 3.97 -23.79
C GLU A 225 -12.80 3.44 -23.96
N LEU A 226 -13.53 3.31 -22.85
CA LEU A 226 -14.92 2.91 -22.86
C LEU A 226 -15.80 4.09 -23.31
N ARG A 227 -16.62 3.86 -24.34
CA ARG A 227 -17.57 4.83 -24.89
C ARG A 227 -19.00 4.31 -24.69
N LEU A 228 -19.68 4.88 -23.70
CA LEU A 228 -21.12 4.69 -23.48
C LEU A 228 -21.87 5.92 -23.99
N SER A 229 -23.17 5.77 -24.21
CA SER A 229 -23.97 6.80 -24.86
C SER A 229 -24.31 7.96 -23.92
N ARG A 230 -24.44 7.68 -22.63
CA ARG A 230 -24.85 8.64 -21.60
C ARG A 230 -23.92 8.57 -20.38
N GLU A 231 -23.75 9.71 -19.70
CA GLU A 231 -22.93 9.77 -18.49
C GLU A 231 -23.50 8.90 -17.36
N GLU A 232 -24.83 8.81 -17.27
CA GLU A 232 -25.55 8.03 -16.27
C GLU A 232 -25.21 6.53 -16.36
N GLU A 233 -25.01 5.99 -17.56
CA GLU A 233 -24.65 4.58 -17.77
C GLU A 233 -23.27 4.27 -17.18
N TYR A 234 -22.33 5.21 -17.20
CA TYR A 234 -21.04 5.05 -16.54
C TYR A 234 -21.19 5.02 -15.01
N VAL A 235 -22.06 5.87 -14.46
CA VAL A 235 -22.31 5.94 -13.01
C VAL A 235 -22.99 4.67 -12.51
N GLU A 236 -23.96 4.14 -13.25
CA GLU A 236 -24.63 2.87 -12.97
C GLU A 236 -23.64 1.70 -13.01
N ALA A 237 -22.85 1.56 -14.08
CA ALA A 237 -21.85 0.51 -14.20
C ALA A 237 -20.77 0.60 -13.10
N ALA A 238 -20.31 1.82 -12.77
CA ALA A 238 -19.37 2.05 -11.67
C ALA A 238 -19.94 1.58 -10.33
N ARG A 239 -21.22 1.87 -10.09
CA ARG A 239 -21.92 1.50 -8.86
C ARG A 239 -22.10 -0.01 -8.75
N GLU A 240 -22.53 -0.68 -9.81
CA GLU A 240 -22.69 -2.13 -9.84
C GLU A 240 -21.36 -2.87 -9.59
N LEU A 241 -20.30 -2.44 -10.28
CA LEU A 241 -18.96 -3.02 -10.10
C LEU A 241 -18.41 -2.76 -8.69
N PHE A 242 -18.55 -1.54 -8.17
CA PHE A 242 -18.14 -1.21 -6.82
C PHE A 242 -18.89 -2.03 -5.77
N GLU A 243 -20.20 -2.17 -5.93
CA GLU A 243 -21.02 -2.93 -5.00
C GLU A 243 -20.67 -4.41 -5.00
N ARG A 244 -20.40 -4.98 -6.19
CA ARG A 244 -19.88 -6.34 -6.31
C ARG A 244 -18.52 -6.49 -5.63
N ALA A 245 -17.59 -5.58 -5.87
CA ALA A 245 -16.29 -5.58 -5.22
C ALA A 245 -16.40 -5.55 -3.69
N VAL A 246 -17.34 -4.75 -3.14
CA VAL A 246 -17.61 -4.73 -1.71
C VAL A 246 -18.13 -6.09 -1.23
N LYS A 247 -19.16 -6.65 -1.89
CA LYS A 247 -19.75 -7.95 -1.54
C LYS A 247 -18.71 -9.07 -1.50
N ASP A 248 -17.83 -9.12 -2.49
CA ASP A 248 -16.85 -10.20 -2.61
C ASP A 248 -15.79 -10.14 -1.48
N CYS A 249 -15.60 -8.98 -0.83
CA CYS A 249 -14.72 -8.83 0.34
C CYS A 249 -15.38 -9.21 1.69
N LEU A 250 -16.69 -9.48 1.74
CA LEU A 250 -17.46 -9.69 3.00
C LEU A 250 -17.42 -11.11 3.55
N ARG A 251 -16.64 -12.02 2.95
CA ARG A 251 -16.43 -13.37 3.49
C ARG A 251 -15.50 -13.33 4.70
N ILE A 252 -16.05 -12.98 5.86
CA ILE A 252 -15.31 -12.62 7.07
C ILE A 252 -15.59 -13.65 8.17
N GLU A 253 -14.53 -14.16 8.78
CA GLU A 253 -14.59 -14.91 10.03
C GLU A 253 -14.59 -13.96 11.23
N GLY A 254 -15.57 -14.10 12.12
CA GLY A 254 -15.70 -13.28 13.33
C GLY A 254 -16.30 -11.88 13.07
N PRO A 255 -16.10 -10.93 14.00
CA PRO A 255 -16.71 -9.61 13.88
C PRO A 255 -16.14 -8.81 12.70
N ALA A 256 -17.03 -8.16 11.95
CA ALA A 256 -16.67 -7.30 10.82
C ALA A 256 -16.30 -5.89 11.31
N PHE A 257 -15.15 -5.39 10.85
CA PHE A 257 -14.71 -4.02 11.10
C PHE A 257 -14.49 -3.27 9.78
N SER A 258 -14.73 -1.96 9.79
CA SER A 258 -14.39 -1.07 8.66
C SER A 258 -13.74 0.21 9.16
N SER A 259 -12.74 0.71 8.44
CA SER A 259 -12.25 2.08 8.66
C SER A 259 -13.30 3.06 8.14
N LEU A 260 -13.70 4.03 8.95
CA LEU A 260 -14.63 5.09 8.54
C LEU A 260 -14.01 6.46 8.78
N THR A 261 -14.05 7.29 7.74
CA THR A 261 -13.63 8.70 7.76
C THR A 261 -14.66 9.54 7.01
N GLY A 262 -14.55 10.86 7.10
CA GLY A 262 -15.32 11.82 6.30
C GLY A 262 -14.91 11.92 4.83
N GLY A 263 -14.04 11.02 4.36
CA GLY A 263 -13.70 10.88 2.94
C GLY A 263 -14.74 10.06 2.18
N LEU A 264 -14.80 10.22 0.86
CA LEU A 264 -15.76 9.51 -0.01
C LEU A 264 -15.54 7.99 -0.05
N ASP A 265 -14.30 7.53 0.05
CA ASP A 265 -13.95 6.13 -0.25
C ASP A 265 -14.29 5.17 0.88
N SER A 266 -13.74 5.40 2.06
CA SER A 266 -13.96 4.59 3.27
C SER A 266 -15.43 4.62 3.70
N SER A 267 -16.09 5.77 3.53
CA SER A 267 -17.52 5.91 3.79
C SER A 267 -18.35 5.12 2.77
N ALA A 268 -18.09 5.22 1.47
CA ALA A 268 -18.76 4.43 0.45
C ALA A 268 -18.64 2.91 0.69
N VAL A 269 -17.45 2.45 1.09
CA VAL A 269 -17.22 1.04 1.45
C VAL A 269 -18.07 0.66 2.66
N SER A 270 -18.04 1.45 3.74
CA SER A 270 -18.73 1.14 4.99
C SER A 270 -20.25 1.12 4.83
N VAL A 271 -20.84 2.14 4.18
CA VAL A 271 -22.30 2.22 3.96
C VAL A 271 -22.83 1.17 2.98
N THR A 272 -21.96 0.66 2.10
CA THR A 272 -22.32 -0.43 1.18
C THR A 272 -22.16 -1.79 1.87
N ALA A 273 -21.08 -2.00 2.62
CA ALA A 273 -20.79 -3.26 3.31
C ALA A 273 -21.85 -3.62 4.34
N VAL A 274 -22.30 -2.67 5.15
CA VAL A 274 -23.29 -2.92 6.21
C VAL A 274 -24.61 -3.51 5.68
N LYS A 275 -25.00 -3.18 4.44
CA LYS A 275 -26.22 -3.68 3.78
C LYS A 275 -26.17 -5.16 3.40
N TYR A 276 -24.96 -5.72 3.31
CA TYR A 276 -24.73 -7.07 2.82
C TYR A 276 -24.17 -8.01 3.89
N LEU A 277 -23.90 -7.50 5.09
CA LEU A 277 -23.56 -8.33 6.23
C LEU A 277 -24.82 -9.00 6.78
N PRO A 278 -24.77 -10.30 7.16
CA PRO A 278 -25.95 -11.02 7.67
C PRO A 278 -26.62 -10.35 8.88
N SER A 279 -25.85 -9.68 9.74
CA SER A 279 -26.35 -8.97 10.91
C SER A 279 -26.91 -7.58 10.60
N ASN A 280 -26.70 -7.05 9.38
CA ASN A 280 -26.89 -5.65 9.03
C ASN A 280 -26.20 -4.68 10.01
N THR A 281 -25.11 -5.12 10.64
CA THR A 281 -24.32 -4.31 11.57
C THR A 281 -22.85 -4.34 11.21
N LEU A 282 -22.19 -3.19 11.32
CA LEU A 282 -20.77 -3.05 11.01
C LEU A 282 -20.12 -2.11 12.03
N THR A 283 -19.14 -2.62 12.76
CA THR A 283 -18.34 -1.79 13.65
C THR A 283 -17.37 -0.96 12.83
N THR A 284 -17.44 0.36 12.96
CA THR A 284 -16.56 1.27 12.24
C THR A 284 -15.56 1.90 13.20
N VAL A 285 -14.30 2.01 12.77
CA VAL A 285 -13.23 2.62 13.57
C VAL A 285 -12.79 3.95 12.97
N THR A 286 -12.64 4.96 13.82
CA THR A 286 -12.20 6.30 13.43
C THR A 286 -11.18 6.82 14.42
N CYS A 287 -10.00 7.21 13.92
CA CYS A 287 -8.98 7.90 14.70
C CYS A 287 -9.26 9.41 14.68
N LEU A 288 -9.30 10.02 15.85
CA LEU A 288 -9.51 11.44 16.06
C LEU A 288 -8.24 12.09 16.64
N PRO A 289 -8.11 13.42 16.58
CA PRO A 289 -7.06 14.11 17.32
C PRO A 289 -7.10 13.79 18.82
N ALA A 290 -5.97 13.98 19.50
CA ALA A 290 -5.89 13.86 20.95
C ALA A 290 -6.87 14.82 21.64
N ALA A 291 -7.50 14.33 22.72
CA ALA A 291 -8.41 15.15 23.52
C ALA A 291 -7.68 16.42 24.01
N ASN A 292 -8.36 17.57 23.97
CA ASN A 292 -7.83 18.89 24.35
C ASN A 292 -6.78 19.50 23.39
N THR A 293 -6.61 18.97 22.17
CA THR A 293 -5.84 19.66 21.14
C THR A 293 -6.78 20.55 20.31
N GLU A 294 -6.70 21.87 20.50
CA GLU A 294 -7.41 22.82 19.63
C GLU A 294 -6.72 22.88 18.27
N LEU A 295 -7.24 22.11 17.31
CA LEU A 295 -6.78 22.11 15.93
C LEU A 295 -7.85 22.78 15.06
N LEU A 296 -7.47 23.90 14.45
CA LEU A 296 -8.34 24.62 13.53
C LEU A 296 -8.23 24.03 12.13
N ASP A 297 -9.38 23.89 11.47
CA ASP A 297 -9.43 23.58 10.06
C ASP A 297 -8.67 24.62 9.23
N SER A 298 -7.99 24.16 8.18
CA SER A 298 -7.41 25.02 7.16
C SER A 298 -8.34 25.13 5.95
N ASP A 299 -7.92 25.90 4.94
CA ASP A 299 -8.64 26.01 3.65
C ASP A 299 -8.78 24.66 2.94
N HIS A 300 -7.80 23.75 3.13
CA HIS A 300 -7.71 22.48 2.40
C HIS A 300 -7.95 21.25 3.25
N HIS A 301 -7.76 21.36 4.56
CA HIS A 301 -7.85 20.22 5.46
C HIS A 301 -8.75 20.50 6.63
N TYR A 302 -9.56 19.51 6.98
CA TYR A 302 -10.24 19.47 8.26
C TYR A 302 -9.44 18.59 9.23
N MET A 303 -9.49 18.93 10.52
CA MET A 303 -8.63 18.31 11.53
C MET A 303 -9.30 17.14 12.26
N SER A 304 -10.63 17.10 12.30
CA SER A 304 -11.38 16.05 13.00
C SER A 304 -12.43 15.39 12.09
N GLU A 305 -12.38 14.07 12.05
CA GLU A 305 -13.34 13.24 11.31
C GLU A 305 -14.73 13.19 11.99
N ARG A 306 -14.81 13.57 13.28
CA ARG A 306 -15.98 13.31 14.15
C ARG A 306 -17.29 13.78 13.55
N ARG A 307 -17.34 15.03 13.05
CA ARG A 307 -18.55 15.61 12.47
C ARG A 307 -19.08 14.79 11.28
N TYR A 308 -18.19 14.49 10.34
CA TYR A 308 -18.56 13.78 9.11
C TYR A 308 -18.97 12.33 9.40
N VAL A 309 -18.22 11.65 10.28
CA VAL A 309 -18.55 10.27 10.67
C VAL A 309 -19.89 10.19 11.39
N ALA A 310 -20.18 11.11 12.31
CA ALA A 310 -21.48 11.17 12.99
C ALA A 310 -22.64 11.30 11.99
N SER A 311 -22.52 12.23 11.03
CA SER A 311 -23.51 12.44 9.97
C SER A 311 -23.74 11.19 9.10
N ILE A 312 -22.67 10.46 8.75
CA ILE A 312 -22.78 9.20 8.00
C ILE A 312 -23.55 8.14 8.80
N CYS A 313 -23.23 8.01 10.09
CA CYS A 313 -23.87 7.03 10.98
C CYS A 313 -25.34 7.38 11.24
N GLU A 314 -25.69 8.67 11.34
CA GLU A 314 -27.08 9.12 11.48
C GLU A 314 -27.93 8.74 10.26
N GLN A 315 -27.38 8.85 9.04
CA GLN A 315 -28.08 8.49 7.80
C GLN A 315 -28.04 6.98 7.49
N THR A 316 -27.13 6.22 8.10
CA THR A 316 -26.91 4.80 7.79
C THR A 316 -27.08 3.92 9.03
N PRO A 317 -28.32 3.48 9.31
CA PRO A 317 -28.58 2.51 10.38
C PRO A 317 -27.71 1.25 10.24
N GLY A 318 -27.24 0.72 11.37
CA GLY A 318 -26.39 -0.48 11.41
C GLY A 318 -24.89 -0.19 11.55
N LEU A 319 -24.44 1.02 11.22
CA LEU A 319 -23.06 1.43 11.52
C LEU A 319 -22.89 1.70 13.03
N GLN A 320 -21.88 1.09 13.64
CA GLN A 320 -21.54 1.25 15.05
C GLN A 320 -20.19 1.97 15.17
N PRO A 321 -20.16 3.31 15.32
CA PRO A 321 -18.91 4.06 15.33
C PRO A 321 -18.15 3.95 16.66
N LEU A 322 -16.88 3.56 16.56
CA LEU A 322 -15.90 3.61 17.64
C LEU A 322 -14.87 4.71 17.33
N PHE A 323 -14.80 5.69 18.23
CA PHE A 323 -13.86 6.79 18.13
C PHE A 323 -12.66 6.57 19.05
N PHE A 324 -11.47 6.65 18.46
CA PHE A 324 -10.20 6.57 19.17
C PHE A 324 -9.54 7.94 19.12
N ASN A 325 -9.57 8.67 20.23
CA ASN A 325 -8.78 9.90 20.34
C ASN A 325 -7.30 9.53 20.32
N GLY A 326 -6.49 10.27 19.56
CA GLY A 326 -5.07 10.02 19.41
C GLY A 326 -4.40 9.85 20.77
N PRO A 327 -3.68 8.74 21.02
CA PRO A 327 -3.08 8.50 22.33
C PRO A 327 -1.89 9.43 22.58
N ALA A 328 -1.55 9.65 23.85
CA ALA A 328 -0.33 10.35 24.26
C ALA A 328 0.94 9.62 23.77
N GLN A 329 0.91 8.28 23.69
CA GLN A 329 1.97 7.42 23.14
C GLN A 329 1.44 6.01 22.85
N HIS A 330 1.98 5.32 21.85
CA HIS A 330 1.72 3.92 21.49
C HIS A 330 3.07 3.20 21.29
N ARG A 331 3.16 1.87 21.45
CA ARG A 331 4.43 1.12 21.32
C ARG A 331 5.18 1.41 20.01
N TRP A 332 4.44 1.61 18.94
CA TRP A 332 4.96 1.91 17.60
C TRP A 332 5.59 3.30 17.44
N ASP A 333 5.49 4.18 18.44
CA ASP A 333 6.27 5.41 18.48
C ASP A 333 7.75 5.17 18.73
N THR A 334 8.10 4.12 19.49
CA THR A 334 9.46 3.90 19.98
C THR A 334 10.03 2.52 19.63
N ASP A 335 9.19 1.50 19.51
CA ASP A 335 9.62 0.12 19.26
C ASP A 335 9.83 -0.17 17.75
N TRP A 336 10.74 0.59 17.14
CA TRP A 336 11.07 0.45 15.72
C TRP A 336 11.85 -0.84 15.43
N LEU A 337 12.72 -1.26 16.35
CA LEU A 337 13.48 -2.51 16.21
C LEU A 337 12.55 -3.71 16.04
N ARG A 338 11.50 -3.82 16.86
CA ARG A 338 10.52 -4.91 16.72
C ARG A 338 9.80 -4.86 15.38
N MET A 339 9.54 -3.67 14.81
CA MET A 339 8.98 -3.59 13.46
C MET A 339 9.92 -4.19 12.42
N PHE A 340 11.22 -3.87 12.49
CA PHE A 340 12.20 -4.42 11.55
C PHE A 340 12.34 -5.93 11.71
N GLN A 341 12.33 -6.44 12.94
CA GLN A 341 12.37 -7.88 13.21
C GLN A 341 11.14 -8.63 12.67
N LEU A 342 9.97 -7.99 12.64
CA LEU A 342 8.74 -8.59 12.13
C LEU A 342 8.58 -8.46 10.61
N THR A 343 9.21 -7.47 9.98
CA THR A 343 8.88 -7.05 8.60
C THR A 343 10.08 -6.97 7.66
N GLY A 344 11.28 -6.84 8.20
CA GLY A 344 12.53 -6.72 7.45
C GLY A 344 12.64 -5.45 6.61
N VAL A 345 11.82 -4.42 6.82
CA VAL A 345 11.85 -3.19 6.00
C VAL A 345 11.60 -1.93 6.83
N PRO A 346 12.12 -0.76 6.43
CA PRO A 346 11.80 0.51 7.05
C PRO A 346 10.48 1.09 6.52
N TRP A 347 9.89 2.04 7.27
CA TRP A 347 8.55 2.57 7.03
C TRP A 347 8.54 4.09 6.80
N ARG A 348 8.01 4.50 5.64
CA ARG A 348 7.96 5.91 5.21
C ARG A 348 7.25 6.85 6.20
N ASN A 349 6.14 6.40 6.82
CA ASN A 349 5.36 7.19 7.76
C ASN A 349 4.94 6.34 8.97
N VAL A 350 5.91 5.97 9.80
CA VAL A 350 5.68 5.15 11.01
C VAL A 350 4.76 5.85 12.02
N MET A 351 4.63 7.18 11.98
CA MET A 351 3.70 7.93 12.84
C MET A 351 2.24 7.48 12.65
N ASN A 352 1.85 7.18 11.41
CA ASN A 352 0.51 6.68 11.11
C ASN A 352 0.24 5.32 11.77
N MET A 353 1.28 4.49 11.96
CA MET A 353 1.18 3.20 12.64
C MET A 353 0.87 3.36 14.13
N ALA A 354 1.51 4.35 14.76
CA ALA A 354 1.29 4.67 16.15
C ALA A 354 -0.05 5.40 16.39
N TRP A 355 -0.42 6.31 15.49
CA TRP A 355 -1.70 7.03 15.51
C TRP A 355 -2.90 6.08 15.41
N MET A 356 -2.84 5.10 14.49
CA MET A 356 -3.89 4.07 14.38
C MET A 356 -3.73 2.92 15.38
N GLY A 357 -2.66 2.90 16.17
CA GLY A 357 -2.24 1.76 16.98
C GLY A 357 -3.32 1.26 17.94
N SER A 358 -3.90 2.16 18.73
CA SER A 358 -4.95 1.83 19.70
C SER A 358 -6.22 1.26 19.05
N ALA A 359 -6.63 1.82 17.90
CA ALA A 359 -7.78 1.29 17.16
C ALA A 359 -7.52 -0.13 16.66
N ARG A 360 -6.31 -0.40 16.17
CA ARG A 360 -5.92 -1.72 15.68
C ARG A 360 -5.76 -2.75 16.81
N ASP A 361 -5.22 -2.34 17.95
CA ASP A 361 -5.15 -3.18 19.14
C ASP A 361 -6.54 -3.56 19.63
N HIS A 362 -7.50 -2.63 19.62
CA HIS A 362 -8.89 -2.90 19.96
C HIS A 362 -9.53 -3.92 19.01
N ILE A 363 -9.37 -3.76 17.69
CA ILE A 363 -9.89 -4.74 16.69
C ILE A 363 -9.41 -6.15 17.05
N ARG A 364 -8.11 -6.31 17.35
CA ARG A 364 -7.53 -7.59 17.71
C ARG A 364 -8.10 -8.13 19.03
N GLN A 365 -8.24 -7.29 20.06
CA GLN A 365 -8.81 -7.68 21.36
C GLN A 365 -10.27 -8.16 21.24
N GLN A 366 -11.02 -7.61 20.29
CA GLN A 366 -12.39 -8.04 19.98
C GLN A 366 -12.45 -9.27 19.05
N GLY A 367 -11.31 -9.91 18.75
CA GLY A 367 -11.25 -11.07 17.85
C GLY A 367 -11.47 -10.74 16.37
N GLY A 368 -11.34 -9.46 15.98
CA GLY A 368 -11.45 -9.03 14.59
C GLY A 368 -10.32 -9.58 13.72
N ARG A 369 -10.69 -10.21 12.61
CA ARG A 369 -9.75 -10.84 11.66
C ARG A 369 -9.63 -10.11 10.34
N VAL A 370 -10.61 -9.26 10.02
CA VAL A 370 -10.66 -8.46 8.78
C VAL A 370 -11.08 -7.02 9.09
N LEU A 371 -10.37 -6.07 8.49
CA LEU A 371 -10.70 -4.65 8.46
C LEU A 371 -10.94 -4.22 7.01
N LEU A 372 -12.14 -3.73 6.70
CA LEU A 372 -12.43 -3.12 5.40
C LEU A 372 -11.83 -1.71 5.31
N ALA A 373 -11.28 -1.37 4.15
CA ALA A 373 -10.70 -0.06 3.85
C ALA A 373 -11.09 0.41 2.44
N GLY A 374 -10.83 1.69 2.13
CA GLY A 374 -11.01 2.29 0.80
C GLY A 374 -9.75 3.00 0.31
N ALA A 375 -8.57 2.40 0.52
CA ALA A 375 -7.28 3.07 0.35
C ALA A 375 -6.90 3.34 -1.11
N LEU A 376 -7.42 2.53 -2.06
CA LEU A 376 -7.24 2.72 -3.50
C LEU A 376 -8.37 3.52 -4.17
N GLY A 377 -9.32 4.08 -3.41
CA GLY A 377 -10.37 4.92 -3.98
C GLY A 377 -9.83 6.10 -4.79
N ASN A 378 -8.73 6.71 -4.31
CA ASN A 378 -8.08 7.83 -4.98
C ASN A 378 -7.43 7.46 -6.33
N VAL A 379 -7.27 6.18 -6.70
CA VAL A 379 -6.82 5.75 -8.04
C VAL A 379 -7.95 5.13 -8.87
N THR A 380 -9.12 4.90 -8.28
CA THR A 380 -10.32 4.36 -8.94
C THR A 380 -11.42 5.41 -9.02
N LEU A 381 -12.48 5.29 -8.23
CA LEU A 381 -13.71 6.08 -8.33
C LEU A 381 -13.48 7.56 -7.97
N SER A 382 -12.61 7.83 -7.00
CA SER A 382 -12.41 9.16 -6.43
C SER A 382 -11.12 9.82 -6.90
N TRP A 383 -10.58 9.39 -8.05
CA TRP A 383 -9.54 10.13 -8.75
C TRP A 383 -9.96 11.60 -8.91
N ASP A 384 -9.08 12.51 -8.52
CA ASP A 384 -9.40 13.94 -8.43
C ASP A 384 -9.30 14.68 -9.77
N GLY A 385 -8.97 13.98 -10.85
CA GLY A 385 -8.79 14.57 -12.18
C GLY A 385 -7.43 15.26 -12.35
N GLN A 386 -6.45 14.96 -11.50
CA GLN A 386 -5.06 15.35 -11.72
C GLN A 386 -4.63 14.97 -13.14
N GLY A 387 -3.99 15.91 -13.84
CA GLY A 387 -3.54 15.72 -15.22
C GLY A 387 -4.61 16.00 -16.29
N THR A 388 -5.86 16.31 -15.93
CA THR A 388 -6.92 16.62 -16.92
C THR A 388 -6.60 17.92 -17.65
N LEU A 389 -6.17 18.95 -16.93
CA LEU A 389 -5.82 20.25 -17.52
C LEU A 389 -4.59 20.15 -18.44
N THR A 390 -3.55 19.42 -18.02
CA THR A 390 -2.37 19.16 -18.87
C THR A 390 -2.70 18.30 -20.08
N GLY A 391 -3.60 17.33 -19.95
CA GLY A 391 -4.14 16.56 -21.07
C GLY A 391 -4.85 17.45 -22.10
N LEU A 392 -5.80 18.28 -21.66
CA LEU A 392 -6.50 19.23 -22.52
C LEU A 392 -5.54 20.22 -23.22
N MET A 393 -4.50 20.68 -22.52
CA MET A 393 -3.47 21.54 -23.10
C MET A 393 -2.68 20.82 -24.22
N ARG A 394 -2.32 19.54 -24.01
CA ARG A 394 -1.62 18.70 -25.00
C ARG A 394 -2.47 18.41 -26.23
N ASP A 395 -3.76 18.18 -26.03
CA ASP A 395 -4.71 17.87 -27.10
C ASP A 395 -5.13 19.12 -27.90
N GLY A 396 -4.52 20.29 -27.65
CA GLY A 396 -4.87 21.55 -28.33
C GLY A 396 -6.18 22.19 -27.83
N ARG A 397 -6.84 21.63 -26.80
CA ARG A 397 -8.12 22.10 -26.26
C ARG A 397 -7.95 23.19 -25.20
N TRP A 398 -7.20 24.23 -25.53
CA TRP A 398 -6.74 25.24 -24.57
C TRP A 398 -7.88 26.03 -23.94
N LEU A 399 -8.88 26.42 -24.72
CA LEU A 399 -10.05 27.15 -24.20
C LEU A 399 -10.75 26.35 -23.10
N LYS A 400 -10.96 25.05 -23.30
CA LYS A 400 -11.55 24.17 -22.29
C LYS A 400 -10.66 24.03 -21.06
N ALA A 401 -9.34 23.92 -21.25
CA ALA A 401 -8.39 23.87 -20.13
C ALA A 401 -8.44 25.14 -19.28
N PHE A 402 -8.49 26.33 -19.91
CA PHE A 402 -8.62 27.59 -19.20
C PHE A 402 -9.98 27.74 -18.50
N GLN A 403 -11.08 27.33 -19.15
CA GLN A 403 -12.42 27.32 -18.55
C GLN A 403 -12.47 26.44 -17.29
N GLU A 404 -12.01 25.20 -17.38
CA GLU A 404 -11.96 24.27 -16.24
C GLU A 404 -11.01 24.78 -15.15
N SER A 405 -9.85 25.32 -15.52
CA SER A 405 -8.90 25.86 -14.55
C SER A 405 -9.45 27.10 -13.83
N PHE A 406 -10.22 27.93 -14.52
CA PHE A 406 -10.87 29.09 -13.93
C PHE A 406 -12.01 28.69 -13.00
N ALA A 407 -12.82 27.71 -13.41
CA ALA A 407 -13.85 27.11 -12.57
C ALA A 407 -13.23 26.51 -11.30
N LEU A 408 -12.14 25.73 -11.43
CA LEU A 408 -11.40 25.16 -10.31
C LEU A 408 -10.84 26.24 -9.38
N ALA A 409 -10.27 27.32 -9.92
CA ALA A 409 -9.74 28.41 -9.13
C ALA A 409 -10.83 29.11 -8.28
N ARG A 410 -12.02 29.32 -8.87
CA ARG A 410 -13.18 29.88 -8.16
C ARG A 410 -13.73 28.94 -7.07
N THR A 411 -13.67 27.63 -7.28
CA THR A 411 -14.23 26.64 -6.36
C THR A 411 -13.23 26.14 -5.31
N SER A 412 -11.93 26.41 -5.48
CA SER A 412 -10.84 25.87 -4.67
C SER A 412 -10.78 26.38 -3.22
N GLY A 413 -11.38 27.55 -2.94
CA GLY A 413 -11.24 28.23 -1.66
C GLY A 413 -9.81 28.74 -1.35
N GLN A 414 -8.91 28.77 -2.34
CA GLN A 414 -7.54 29.25 -2.15
C GLN A 414 -7.45 30.77 -2.10
N ASN A 415 -6.65 31.29 -1.16
CA ASN A 415 -6.32 32.72 -1.05
C ASN A 415 -5.32 33.23 -2.12
N ALA A 416 -4.87 32.37 -3.04
CA ALA A 416 -3.96 32.76 -4.11
C ALA A 416 -4.69 33.47 -5.27
N PRO A 417 -4.08 34.46 -5.96
CA PRO A 417 -4.71 35.10 -7.11
C PRO A 417 -5.08 34.10 -8.21
N ILE A 418 -6.28 34.24 -8.79
CA ILE A 418 -6.82 33.32 -9.82
C ILE A 418 -5.84 33.11 -10.98
N ALA A 419 -5.23 34.19 -11.49
CA ALA A 419 -4.25 34.11 -12.57
C ALA A 419 -3.04 33.21 -12.21
N ARG A 420 -2.58 33.27 -10.95
CA ARG A 420 -1.48 32.43 -10.45
C ARG A 420 -1.91 30.96 -10.36
N GLN A 421 -3.14 30.69 -9.94
CA GLN A 421 -3.68 29.34 -9.88
C GLN A 421 -3.78 28.75 -11.29
N ILE A 422 -4.34 29.49 -12.25
CA ILE A 422 -4.46 29.08 -13.66
C ILE A 422 -3.08 28.81 -14.27
N TRP A 423 -2.12 29.71 -14.06
CA TRP A 423 -0.75 29.50 -14.55
C TRP A 423 -0.15 28.19 -14.01
N ARG A 424 -0.30 27.94 -12.70
CA ARG A 424 0.26 26.76 -12.03
C ARG A 424 -0.34 25.45 -12.53
N SER A 425 -1.64 25.43 -12.82
CA SER A 425 -2.37 24.23 -13.23
C SER A 425 -2.32 23.95 -14.74
N THR A 426 -1.97 24.94 -15.58
CA THR A 426 -1.97 24.81 -17.04
C THR A 426 -0.58 24.91 -17.66
N LEU A 427 0.06 26.09 -17.61
CA LEU A 427 1.30 26.38 -18.35
C LEU A 427 2.56 26.01 -17.58
N ALA A 428 2.56 26.11 -16.25
CA ALA A 428 3.75 25.82 -15.43
C ALA A 428 4.32 24.41 -15.61
N PRO A 429 3.52 23.34 -15.79
CA PRO A 429 4.03 21.99 -16.06
C PRO A 429 4.87 21.86 -17.34
N PHE A 430 4.71 22.78 -18.29
CA PHE A 430 5.45 22.80 -19.56
C PHE A 430 6.59 23.82 -19.57
N ALA A 431 6.79 24.56 -18.47
CA ALA A 431 7.81 25.59 -18.39
C ALA A 431 9.23 24.97 -18.44
N PRO A 432 10.16 25.50 -19.26
CA PRO A 432 11.52 25.01 -19.35
C PRO A 432 12.25 25.01 -18.00
N ASP A 433 13.17 24.07 -17.83
CA ASP A 433 13.99 23.88 -16.61
C ASP A 433 14.68 25.18 -16.15
N ILE A 434 15.08 26.03 -17.11
CA ILE A 434 15.69 27.34 -16.83
C ILE A 434 14.71 28.20 -16.03
N VAL A 435 13.46 28.35 -16.47
CA VAL A 435 12.45 29.18 -15.81
C VAL A 435 12.13 28.66 -14.40
N GLN A 436 12.12 27.35 -14.21
CA GLN A 436 11.90 26.73 -12.90
C GLN A 436 13.07 27.01 -11.94
N ARG A 437 14.32 26.87 -12.41
CA ARG A 437 15.54 27.18 -11.62
C ARG A 437 15.63 28.66 -11.24
N TRP A 438 15.27 29.56 -12.15
CA TRP A 438 15.22 31.00 -11.87
C TRP A 438 14.15 31.33 -10.81
N LYS A 439 12.97 30.70 -10.89
CA LYS A 439 11.94 30.84 -9.84
C LYS A 439 12.40 30.31 -8.48
N ALA A 440 13.07 29.16 -8.45
CA ALA A 440 13.60 28.57 -7.22
C ALA A 440 14.64 29.50 -6.56
N LYS A 441 15.56 30.07 -7.35
CA LYS A 441 16.54 31.06 -6.86
C LYS A 441 15.91 32.35 -6.34
N LEU A 442 14.85 32.85 -6.99
CA LEU A 442 14.15 34.08 -6.57
C LEU A 442 13.27 33.88 -5.34
N HIS A 443 12.88 32.63 -5.03
CA HIS A 443 12.09 32.30 -3.86
C HIS A 443 12.87 31.39 -2.91
N ALA A 444 14.06 31.80 -2.48
CA ALA A 444 14.92 31.10 -1.51
C ALA A 444 14.26 30.83 -0.11
N GLY A 445 12.95 30.97 0.01
CA GLY A 445 12.13 30.53 1.14
C GLY A 445 10.79 29.88 0.76
N SER A 446 10.52 29.53 -0.51
CA SER A 446 9.24 28.89 -0.90
C SER A 446 9.43 27.51 -1.55
N SER A 447 9.19 26.48 -0.74
CA SER A 447 8.67 25.10 -0.93
C SER A 447 8.41 24.45 -2.31
N ALA A 448 8.95 24.94 -3.42
CA ALA A 448 8.75 24.33 -4.74
C ALA A 448 9.68 23.11 -4.91
N PHE A 449 9.20 21.93 -4.50
CA PHE A 449 9.64 20.57 -4.90
C PHE A 449 11.07 20.45 -5.44
N GLU A 450 12.06 20.88 -4.66
CA GLU A 450 13.42 20.38 -4.84
C GLU A 450 13.50 19.09 -4.05
N TRP A 451 13.70 17.98 -4.77
CA TRP A 451 13.94 16.64 -4.24
C TRP A 451 14.94 16.63 -3.06
N GLY A 452 15.84 17.62 -2.99
CA GLY A 452 16.84 17.76 -1.94
C GLY A 452 16.40 18.47 -0.66
N HIS A 453 15.35 19.30 -0.66
CA HIS A 453 15.01 20.14 0.51
C HIS A 453 14.24 19.39 1.58
N GLN A 454 13.44 18.36 1.26
CA GLN A 454 12.62 17.65 2.26
C GLN A 454 13.13 16.24 2.62
N SER A 455 14.21 15.78 1.99
CA SER A 455 14.82 14.47 2.25
C SER A 455 15.96 14.56 3.27
N PRO A 456 16.03 13.62 4.25
CA PRO A 456 17.11 13.56 5.23
C PRO A 456 18.42 12.98 4.68
N ILE A 457 18.52 12.75 3.37
CA ILE A 457 19.73 12.21 2.74
C ILE A 457 20.87 13.24 2.73
N GLU A 458 22.09 12.76 2.99
CA GLU A 458 23.33 13.53 2.93
C GLU A 458 23.52 14.18 1.54
N PRO A 459 23.74 15.51 1.44
CA PRO A 459 23.93 16.22 0.18
C PRO A 459 24.94 15.62 -0.79
N ALA A 460 26.06 15.07 -0.31
CA ALA A 460 27.07 14.45 -1.17
C ALA A 460 26.54 13.19 -1.91
N ILE A 461 25.64 12.44 -1.26
CA ILE A 461 25.01 11.24 -1.83
C ILE A 461 23.99 11.62 -2.91
N LYS A 462 23.27 12.74 -2.73
CA LYS A 462 22.31 13.26 -3.70
C LYS A 462 22.91 13.48 -5.10
N ALA A 463 24.21 13.78 -5.18
CA ALA A 463 24.91 14.04 -6.43
C ALA A 463 25.42 12.78 -7.15
N ARG A 464 25.53 11.64 -6.45
CA ARG A 464 26.25 10.44 -6.93
C ARG A 464 25.34 9.29 -7.41
N ILE A 465 24.13 9.19 -6.86
CA ILE A 465 23.28 8.00 -7.03
C ILE A 465 22.39 8.07 -8.28
N ARG A 466 21.96 6.90 -8.81
CA ARG A 466 20.93 6.71 -9.85
C ARG A 466 19.54 7.30 -9.54
N THR A 467 19.41 8.18 -8.55
CA THR A 467 18.19 8.94 -8.22
C THR A 467 17.77 9.88 -9.35
N GLN A 468 18.66 10.18 -10.30
CA GLN A 468 18.33 11.02 -11.46
C GLN A 468 17.18 10.44 -12.29
N ASP A 469 17.05 9.12 -12.41
CA ASP A 469 15.95 8.50 -13.17
C ASP A 469 14.61 8.68 -12.46
N GLY A 470 14.57 8.49 -11.14
CA GLY A 470 13.39 8.76 -10.31
C GLY A 470 12.99 10.24 -10.38
N VAL A 471 13.96 11.16 -10.34
CA VAL A 471 13.73 12.62 -10.51
C VAL A 471 13.20 12.94 -11.91
N ARG A 472 13.78 12.36 -12.96
CA ARG A 472 13.32 12.52 -14.35
C ARG A 472 11.89 12.00 -14.52
N ARG A 473 11.58 10.82 -13.96
CA ARG A 473 10.23 10.23 -13.98
C ARG A 473 9.22 11.15 -13.28
N ARG A 474 9.53 11.61 -12.06
CA ARG A 474 8.68 12.55 -11.31
C ARG A 474 8.44 13.87 -12.06
N LYS A 475 9.48 14.43 -12.69
CA LYS A 475 9.34 15.62 -13.57
C LYS A 475 8.42 15.35 -14.77
N ARG A 476 8.59 14.21 -15.44
CA ARG A 476 7.75 13.82 -16.58
C ARG A 476 6.27 13.71 -16.18
N MET A 477 5.99 13.10 -15.02
CA MET A 477 4.64 12.95 -14.47
C MET A 477 3.89 14.28 -14.35
N ALA A 478 4.57 15.37 -13.97
CA ALA A 478 3.94 16.68 -13.77
C ALA A 478 3.21 17.20 -15.03
N SER A 479 3.65 16.75 -16.22
CA SER A 479 3.09 17.17 -17.50
C SER A 479 2.12 16.16 -18.13
N MET A 480 1.99 14.95 -17.55
CA MET A 480 1.21 13.83 -18.12
C MET A 480 -0.29 14.15 -18.26
N ALA A 481 -0.95 13.48 -19.20
CA ALA A 481 -2.42 13.46 -19.24
C ALA A 481 -2.98 12.70 -18.03
N SER A 482 -4.24 12.94 -17.64
CA SER A 482 -4.82 12.40 -16.40
C SER A 482 -4.74 10.87 -16.33
N TRP A 483 -5.13 10.18 -17.40
CA TRP A 483 -5.06 8.71 -17.43
C TRP A 483 -3.62 8.17 -17.26
N GLN A 484 -2.63 8.77 -17.93
CA GLN A 484 -1.21 8.37 -17.80
C GLN A 484 -0.69 8.62 -16.39
N LEU A 485 -1.01 9.80 -15.85
CA LEU A 485 -0.62 10.19 -14.51
C LEU A 485 -1.20 9.23 -13.47
N ARG A 486 -2.47 8.85 -13.63
CA ARG A 486 -3.15 7.88 -12.75
C ARG A 486 -2.48 6.51 -12.78
N GLN A 487 -2.09 6.00 -13.95
CA GLN A 487 -1.35 4.74 -14.06
C GLN A 487 0.00 4.81 -13.35
N GLU A 488 0.73 5.92 -13.50
CA GLU A 488 2.01 6.11 -12.81
C GLU A 488 1.85 6.20 -11.28
N TRP A 489 0.82 6.90 -10.81
CA TRP A 489 0.47 6.91 -9.37
C TRP A 489 0.06 5.53 -8.86
N PHE A 490 -0.68 4.77 -9.65
CA PHE A 490 -1.04 3.41 -9.29
C PHE A 490 0.21 2.53 -9.17
N LYS A 491 1.17 2.60 -10.10
CA LYS A 491 2.45 1.86 -9.98
C LYS A 491 3.24 2.26 -8.73
N GLU A 492 3.39 3.56 -8.45
CA GLU A 492 4.01 4.02 -7.20
C GLU A 492 3.28 3.44 -5.97
N ARG A 493 1.95 3.33 -6.06
CA ARG A 493 1.14 2.73 -5.00
C ARG A 493 1.38 1.22 -4.89
N GLN A 494 1.51 0.48 -6.00
CA GLN A 494 1.87 -0.94 -5.98
C GLN A 494 3.21 -1.17 -5.27
N SER A 495 4.20 -0.29 -5.48
CA SER A 495 5.47 -0.35 -4.74
C SER A 495 5.29 -0.11 -3.23
N ALA A 496 4.47 0.87 -2.83
CA ALA A 496 4.21 1.13 -1.41
C ALA A 496 3.33 0.06 -0.73
N LEU A 497 2.47 -0.62 -1.50
CA LEU A 497 1.62 -1.70 -1.01
C LEU A 497 2.41 -2.92 -0.56
N GLN A 498 3.67 -3.06 -0.99
CA GLN A 498 4.58 -4.13 -0.57
C GLN A 498 4.85 -4.07 0.94
N ALA A 499 5.29 -2.89 1.41
CA ALA A 499 5.45 -2.62 2.84
C ALA A 499 4.08 -2.67 3.53
N THR A 500 3.04 -2.06 2.94
CA THR A 500 1.69 -2.10 3.53
C THR A 500 1.18 -3.52 3.73
N GLY A 501 1.51 -4.44 2.82
CA GLY A 501 1.24 -5.86 2.96
C GLY A 501 1.81 -6.38 4.28
N LEU A 502 3.06 -6.07 4.61
CA LEU A 502 3.72 -6.53 5.84
C LEU A 502 3.12 -5.96 7.14
N VAL A 503 2.27 -4.92 7.09
CA VAL A 503 1.59 -4.33 8.27
C VAL A 503 0.79 -5.38 9.06
N ARG A 504 0.30 -6.41 8.37
CA ARG A 504 -0.39 -7.55 8.96
C ARG A 504 0.44 -8.22 10.07
N ALA A 505 1.77 -8.27 9.91
CA ALA A 505 2.68 -8.89 10.88
C ALA A 505 2.73 -8.09 12.19
N LEU A 506 2.32 -6.82 12.17
CA LEU A 506 2.33 -5.92 13.32
C LEU A 506 1.00 -5.94 14.10
N HIS A 507 -0.14 -6.19 13.44
CA HIS A 507 -1.46 -6.08 14.06
C HIS A 507 -2.28 -7.38 14.07
N GLY A 508 -1.96 -8.34 13.22
CA GLY A 508 -2.54 -9.68 13.26
C GLY A 508 -3.92 -9.85 12.66
N PHE A 509 -4.36 -8.93 11.80
CA PHE A 509 -5.57 -9.07 11.00
C PHE A 509 -5.30 -8.62 9.56
N GLU A 510 -6.23 -8.97 8.68
CA GLU A 510 -6.16 -8.65 7.26
C GLU A 510 -6.89 -7.33 6.95
N VAL A 511 -6.30 -6.51 6.10
CA VAL A 511 -6.99 -5.33 5.53
C VAL A 511 -7.45 -5.70 4.12
N ARG A 512 -8.75 -5.59 3.87
CA ARG A 512 -9.33 -5.81 2.52
C ARG A 512 -9.82 -4.47 1.98
N ASP A 513 -9.44 -4.17 0.75
CA ASP A 513 -9.79 -2.93 0.07
C ASP A 513 -10.61 -3.25 -1.19
N PRO A 514 -11.95 -3.12 -1.15
CA PRO A 514 -12.79 -3.33 -2.33
C PRO A 514 -12.42 -2.41 -3.51
N MET A 515 -11.78 -1.26 -3.25
CA MET A 515 -11.30 -0.37 -4.31
C MET A 515 -10.08 -0.95 -5.06
N ALA A 516 -9.49 -2.03 -4.56
CA ALA A 516 -8.41 -2.77 -5.19
C ALA A 516 -8.89 -3.83 -6.18
N ASP A 517 -10.20 -4.00 -6.37
CA ASP A 517 -10.71 -4.98 -7.33
C ASP A 517 -10.19 -4.70 -8.74
N ARG A 518 -9.52 -5.69 -9.35
CA ARG A 518 -8.95 -5.58 -10.71
C ARG A 518 -9.99 -5.14 -11.74
N ARG A 519 -11.23 -5.63 -11.63
CA ARG A 519 -12.34 -5.30 -12.54
C ARG A 519 -12.72 -3.82 -12.39
N LEU A 520 -12.75 -3.32 -11.15
CA LEU A 520 -13.04 -1.91 -10.86
C LEU A 520 -11.90 -0.99 -11.33
N LEU A 521 -10.65 -1.40 -11.13
CA LEU A 521 -9.46 -0.70 -11.63
C LEU A 521 -9.47 -0.61 -13.16
N GLU A 522 -9.64 -1.74 -13.86
CA GLU A 522 -9.73 -1.80 -15.32
C GLU A 522 -10.86 -0.91 -15.85
N PHE A 523 -12.04 -0.98 -15.24
CA PHE A 523 -13.15 -0.12 -15.57
C PHE A 523 -12.78 1.36 -15.40
N CYS A 524 -12.26 1.77 -14.23
CA CYS A 524 -11.88 3.16 -13.96
C CYS A 524 -10.78 3.68 -14.90
N PHE A 525 -9.82 2.84 -15.29
CA PHE A 525 -8.79 3.21 -16.26
C PHE A 525 -9.32 3.34 -17.69
N SER A 526 -10.42 2.65 -18.02
CA SER A 526 -11.09 2.78 -19.32
C SER A 526 -11.92 4.06 -19.45
N LEU A 527 -12.28 4.71 -18.35
CA LEU A 527 -13.19 5.86 -18.36
C LEU A 527 -12.58 7.13 -19.00
N PRO A 528 -13.41 8.00 -19.60
CA PRO A 528 -12.98 9.33 -20.04
C PRO A 528 -12.69 10.25 -18.84
N ASP A 529 -11.66 11.10 -18.97
CA ASP A 529 -11.19 11.99 -17.90
C ASP A 529 -12.23 13.03 -17.44
N SER A 530 -13.22 13.35 -18.27
CA SER A 530 -14.31 14.29 -17.93
C SER A 530 -15.19 13.80 -16.78
N LEU A 531 -15.22 12.49 -16.51
CA LEU A 531 -15.98 11.93 -15.38
C LEU A 531 -15.30 12.19 -14.02
N TYR A 532 -14.06 12.71 -14.01
CA TYR A 532 -13.31 12.96 -12.77
C TYR A 532 -13.17 14.44 -12.43
N LEU A 533 -13.12 15.31 -13.44
CA LEU A 533 -13.09 16.77 -13.29
C LEU A 533 -14.06 17.42 -14.28
N GLN A 534 -15.05 18.14 -13.75
CA GLN A 534 -16.05 18.85 -14.54
C GLN A 534 -16.49 20.12 -13.83
N GLY A 535 -16.48 21.26 -14.53
CA GLY A 535 -16.92 22.54 -13.96
C GLY A 535 -16.16 22.95 -12.70
N GLY A 536 -14.88 22.60 -12.60
CA GLY A 536 -14.07 22.86 -11.39
C GLY A 536 -14.43 22.00 -10.17
N VAL A 537 -15.26 20.96 -10.32
CA VAL A 537 -15.54 19.97 -9.29
C VAL A 537 -14.71 18.72 -9.56
N THR A 538 -13.92 18.30 -8.56
CA THR A 538 -13.10 17.08 -8.61
C THR A 538 -13.86 15.87 -8.06
N ARG A 539 -13.45 14.66 -8.47
CA ARG A 539 -14.01 13.38 -8.00
C ARG A 539 -15.48 13.21 -8.36
N VAL A 540 -15.88 13.74 -9.52
CA VAL A 540 -17.29 13.79 -9.94
C VAL A 540 -17.93 12.41 -9.97
N LEU A 541 -17.22 11.41 -10.52
CA LEU A 541 -17.67 10.02 -10.55
C LEU A 541 -18.01 9.49 -9.15
N ALA A 542 -17.06 9.54 -8.21
CA ALA A 542 -17.31 9.12 -6.83
C ALA A 542 -18.51 9.87 -6.21
N ARG A 543 -18.59 11.20 -6.38
CA ARG A 543 -19.71 11.98 -5.82
C ARG A 543 -21.06 11.54 -6.38
N ARG A 544 -21.15 11.23 -7.69
CA ARG A 544 -22.39 10.73 -8.33
C ARG A 544 -22.71 9.30 -7.92
N VAL A 545 -21.69 8.43 -7.80
CA VAL A 545 -21.85 7.03 -7.34
C VAL A 545 -22.30 6.97 -5.88
N THR A 546 -21.98 7.95 -5.05
CA THR A 546 -22.31 7.95 -3.62
C THR A 546 -23.42 8.91 -3.22
N ALA A 547 -23.97 9.71 -4.15
CA ALA A 547 -24.87 10.83 -3.87
C ALA A 547 -26.12 10.44 -3.06
N ASP A 548 -26.66 9.25 -3.32
CA ASP A 548 -27.83 8.66 -2.67
C ASP A 548 -27.50 7.87 -1.40
N ARG A 549 -26.21 7.64 -1.11
CA ARG A 549 -25.74 6.77 -0.02
C ARG A 549 -25.03 7.52 1.11
N LEU A 550 -24.56 8.74 0.85
CA LEU A 550 -23.79 9.53 1.81
C LEU A 550 -24.48 10.89 2.07
N PRO A 551 -24.26 11.50 3.25
CA PRO A 551 -24.76 12.83 3.54
C PRO A 551 -24.25 13.88 2.57
N GLY A 552 -25.10 14.85 2.25
CA GLY A 552 -24.76 15.95 1.34
C GLY A 552 -23.50 16.72 1.78
N GLU A 553 -23.23 16.85 3.08
CA GLU A 553 -22.01 17.51 3.57
C GLU A 553 -20.73 16.71 3.31
N VAL A 554 -20.82 15.38 3.25
CA VAL A 554 -19.70 14.49 2.89
C VAL A 554 -19.53 14.46 1.37
N VAL A 555 -20.63 14.25 0.64
CA VAL A 555 -20.65 14.21 -0.83
C VAL A 555 -20.17 15.51 -1.44
N ASN A 556 -20.41 16.66 -0.79
CA ASN A 556 -19.99 17.98 -1.27
C ASN A 556 -18.70 18.49 -0.61
N ASN A 557 -18.08 17.73 0.30
CA ASN A 557 -16.86 18.15 0.98
C ASN A 557 -15.73 18.37 -0.04
N ARG A 558 -15.02 19.49 0.11
CA ARG A 558 -13.86 19.88 -0.72
C ARG A 558 -12.55 19.85 0.07
N LYS A 559 -12.63 19.75 1.39
CA LYS A 559 -11.47 19.59 2.27
C LYS A 559 -11.09 18.11 2.37
N ARG A 560 -9.83 17.84 2.68
CA ARG A 560 -9.30 16.49 2.95
C ARG A 560 -9.07 16.32 4.45
N GLY A 561 -9.35 15.15 5.00
CA GLY A 561 -8.98 14.85 6.38
C GLY A 561 -7.46 14.87 6.53
N MET A 562 -6.95 15.60 7.50
CA MET A 562 -5.52 15.57 7.81
C MET A 562 -5.20 14.27 8.56
N GLN A 563 -4.22 13.50 8.08
CA GLN A 563 -3.74 12.32 8.79
C GLN A 563 -2.81 12.72 9.93
N CYS A 564 -3.03 12.18 11.12
CA CYS A 564 -2.27 12.49 12.34
C CYS A 564 -2.01 14.02 12.49
N PRO A 565 -3.06 14.85 12.55
CA PRO A 565 -2.91 16.30 12.58
C PRO A 565 -2.16 16.80 13.84
N GLU A 566 -2.14 16.01 14.91
CA GLU A 566 -1.39 16.23 16.14
C GLU A 566 0.07 15.72 16.11
N TYR A 567 0.63 15.36 14.94
CA TYR A 567 1.96 14.75 14.85
C TYR A 567 3.05 15.53 15.61
N LEU A 568 3.03 16.86 15.55
CA LEU A 568 4.06 17.69 16.22
C LEU A 568 3.92 17.64 17.74
N HIS A 569 2.69 17.64 18.26
CA HIS A 569 2.44 17.49 19.69
C HIS A 569 2.96 16.12 20.16
N ARG A 570 2.62 15.05 19.43
CA ARG A 570 3.12 13.69 19.69
C ARG A 570 4.64 13.60 19.65
N MET A 571 5.27 14.17 18.62
CA MET A 571 6.74 14.24 18.53
C MET A 571 7.38 15.02 19.68
N SER A 572 6.68 16.05 20.20
CA SER A 572 7.19 16.85 21.33
C SER A 572 7.26 16.01 22.61
N LEU A 573 6.29 15.12 22.82
CA LEU A 573 6.31 14.13 23.92
C LEU A 573 7.45 13.11 23.74
N LEU A 574 7.79 12.77 22.49
CA LEU A 574 8.85 11.83 22.14
C LEU A 574 10.24 12.46 22.04
N ARG A 575 10.38 13.76 22.27
CA ARG A 575 11.66 14.48 22.03
C ARG A 575 12.88 13.84 22.73
N PRO A 576 12.80 13.35 23.99
CA PRO A 576 13.90 12.63 24.61
C PRO A 576 14.33 11.39 23.82
N PHE A 577 13.36 10.56 23.41
CA PHE A 577 13.61 9.39 22.58
C PHE A 577 14.21 9.77 21.22
N LEU A 578 13.68 10.80 20.55
CA LEU A 578 14.22 11.26 19.27
C LEU A 578 15.67 11.77 19.39
N SER A 579 16.04 12.34 20.55
CA SER A 579 17.42 12.75 20.85
C SER A 579 18.35 11.57 21.02
N GLU A 580 17.94 10.59 21.83
CA GLU A 580 18.69 9.35 22.03
C GLU A 580 18.90 8.62 20.70
N GLN A 581 17.86 8.49 19.88
CA GLN A 581 17.98 7.88 18.55
C GLN A 581 19.00 8.62 17.68
N LEU A 582 19.02 9.96 17.69
CA LEU A 582 19.99 10.72 16.92
C LEU A 582 21.43 10.49 17.40
N GLU A 583 21.66 10.45 18.70
CA GLU A 583 22.97 10.15 19.30
C GLU A 583 23.46 8.75 18.89
N GLU A 584 22.56 7.77 18.88
CA GLU A 584 22.88 6.43 18.40
C GLU A 584 23.23 6.40 16.89
N LEU A 585 22.55 7.22 16.06
CA LEU A 585 22.86 7.32 14.64
C LEU A 585 24.23 7.96 14.38
N GLU A 586 24.67 8.87 15.25
CA GLU A 586 26.01 9.46 15.13
C GLU A 586 27.13 8.47 15.40
N ALA A 587 26.84 7.33 16.03
CA ALA A 587 27.80 6.23 16.16
C ALA A 587 27.76 5.24 14.98
N SER A 588 26.80 5.37 14.04
CA SER A 588 26.59 4.44 12.93
C SER A 588 27.32 4.87 11.65
N PRO A 589 28.29 4.09 11.15
CA PRO A 589 28.98 4.38 9.88
C PRO A 589 28.04 4.52 8.67
N LEU A 590 27.01 3.66 8.56
CA LEU A 590 26.01 3.75 7.50
C LEU A 590 25.18 5.03 7.63
N ALA A 591 24.73 5.38 8.84
CA ALA A 591 23.92 6.58 9.05
C ALA A 591 24.73 7.86 8.76
N GLN A 592 25.98 7.96 9.23
CA GLN A 592 26.87 9.08 8.92
C GLN A 592 27.12 9.24 7.42
N ARG A 593 27.18 8.13 6.67
CA ARG A 593 27.38 8.16 5.22
C ARG A 593 26.14 8.61 4.47
N LEU A 594 24.96 8.15 4.87
CA LEU A 594 23.73 8.27 4.08
C LEU A 594 22.79 9.40 4.52
N LEU A 595 22.86 9.85 5.77
CA LEU A 595 21.92 10.80 6.36
C LEU A 595 22.60 12.13 6.71
N ASP A 596 21.87 13.24 6.50
CA ASP A 596 22.24 14.59 6.93
C ASP A 596 21.98 14.76 8.43
N LEU A 597 22.80 14.08 9.25
CA LEU A 597 22.68 14.08 10.71
C LEU A 597 22.81 15.49 11.29
N LYS A 598 23.61 16.36 10.65
CA LYS A 598 23.78 17.76 11.05
C LYS A 598 22.46 18.53 10.97
N ARG A 599 21.73 18.38 9.87
CA ARG A 599 20.42 19.03 9.71
C ARG A 599 19.36 18.44 10.63
N MET A 600 19.39 17.12 10.84
CA MET A 600 18.52 16.46 11.82
C MET A 600 18.76 17.02 13.24
N ARG A 601 20.03 17.16 13.66
CA ARG A 601 20.41 17.79 14.93
C ARG A 601 19.92 19.23 15.02
N ALA A 602 20.08 20.02 13.96
CA ALA A 602 19.60 21.39 13.92
C ALA A 602 18.07 21.52 14.09
N LEU A 603 17.29 20.61 13.49
CA LEU A 603 15.83 20.57 13.70
C LEU A 603 15.47 20.19 15.13
N LEU A 604 16.17 19.21 15.71
CA LEU A 604 15.92 18.78 17.09
C LEU A 604 16.27 19.87 18.11
N SER A 605 17.34 20.65 17.88
CA SER A 605 17.72 21.79 18.70
C SER A 605 16.73 22.96 18.56
N ASN A 606 16.30 23.26 17.32
CA ASN A 606 15.35 24.33 17.02
C ASN A 606 13.92 23.81 16.99
N TRP A 607 13.40 23.38 18.14
CA TRP A 607 12.05 22.82 18.21
C TRP A 607 10.97 23.91 18.04
N PRO A 608 9.89 23.65 17.27
CA PRO A 608 8.92 24.68 16.94
C PRO A 608 7.82 24.80 18.01
N ASN A 609 7.34 26.03 18.24
CA ASN A 609 6.28 26.33 19.22
C ASN A 609 4.86 26.37 18.62
N ARG A 610 4.72 26.18 17.31
CA ARG A 610 3.46 26.15 16.56
C ARG A 610 3.57 25.09 15.46
N PRO A 611 2.46 24.61 14.85
CA PRO A 611 2.53 23.67 13.74
C PRO A 611 3.48 24.21 12.66
N ALA A 612 4.69 23.67 12.64
CA ALA A 612 5.80 24.11 11.81
C ALA A 612 5.93 23.21 10.59
N SER A 613 6.85 23.62 9.73
CA SER A 613 7.26 22.98 8.47
C SER A 613 7.13 21.44 8.47
N PRO A 614 6.67 20.82 7.36
CA PRO A 614 6.60 19.36 7.21
C PRO A 614 7.93 18.64 7.43
N GLU A 615 9.05 19.37 7.46
CA GLU A 615 10.40 18.86 7.68
C GLU A 615 10.56 18.07 9.00
N TYR A 616 9.83 18.39 10.07
CA TYR A 616 9.92 17.58 11.31
C TYR A 616 9.43 16.15 11.07
N LEU A 617 8.34 15.98 10.33
CA LEU A 617 7.81 14.66 10.01
C LEU A 617 8.60 13.98 8.88
N THR A 618 8.84 14.69 7.77
CA THR A 618 9.40 14.10 6.54
C THR A 618 10.91 13.98 6.54
N LEU A 619 11.61 14.82 7.31
CA LEU A 619 13.06 14.82 7.42
C LEU A 619 13.50 14.23 8.75
N LEU A 620 13.17 14.87 9.87
CA LEU A 620 13.68 14.45 11.18
C LEU A 620 13.15 13.06 11.58
N HIS A 621 11.83 12.93 11.74
CA HIS A 621 11.24 11.68 12.23
C HIS A 621 11.45 10.50 11.26
N ARG A 622 11.22 10.72 9.95
CA ARG A 622 11.49 9.71 8.93
C ARG A 622 12.97 9.34 8.87
N GLY A 623 13.87 10.33 8.92
CA GLY A 623 15.32 10.11 8.93
C GLY A 623 15.77 9.29 10.13
N LEU A 624 15.24 9.55 11.32
CA LEU A 624 15.53 8.78 12.53
C LEU A 624 15.07 7.31 12.38
N HIS A 625 13.85 7.08 11.88
CA HIS A 625 13.35 5.72 11.68
C HIS A 625 14.16 4.93 10.64
N PHE A 626 14.50 5.56 9.51
CA PHE A 626 15.36 4.93 8.49
C PHE A 626 16.80 4.74 8.98
N GLY A 627 17.33 5.65 9.79
CA GLY A 627 18.64 5.49 10.42
C GLY A 627 18.67 4.33 11.41
N ALA A 628 17.60 4.14 12.19
CA ALA A 628 17.48 2.99 13.09
C ALA A 628 17.49 1.66 12.29
N PHE A 629 16.92 1.65 11.09
CA PHE A 629 17.02 0.50 10.18
C PHE A 629 18.45 0.26 9.68
N LEU A 630 19.20 1.31 9.35
CA LEU A 630 20.63 1.18 8.99
C LEU A 630 21.45 0.53 10.11
N ARG A 631 21.23 0.96 11.36
CA ARG A 631 21.86 0.32 12.53
C ARG A 631 21.48 -1.15 12.68
N TRP A 632 20.21 -1.48 12.44
CA TRP A 632 19.77 -2.88 12.49
C TRP A 632 20.45 -3.75 11.41
N ILE A 633 20.74 -3.20 10.24
CA ILE A 633 21.55 -3.87 9.22
C ILE A 633 22.99 -4.07 9.70
N GLU A 634 23.62 -3.05 10.29
CA GLU A 634 25.00 -3.13 10.83
C GLU A 634 25.15 -4.19 11.92
N THR A 635 24.11 -4.41 12.73
CA THR A 635 24.09 -5.46 13.77
C THR A 635 23.76 -6.85 13.22
N GLY A 636 23.59 -6.99 11.90
CA GLY A 636 23.39 -8.26 11.22
C GLY A 636 21.94 -8.72 11.13
N CYS A 637 20.96 -7.81 11.26
CA CYS A 637 19.52 -8.09 11.18
C CYS A 637 19.05 -9.18 12.16
N GLN A 638 19.50 -9.14 13.41
CA GLN A 638 19.15 -10.17 14.39
C GLN A 638 17.63 -10.24 14.61
N LEU A 639 17.08 -11.45 14.46
CA LEU A 639 15.72 -11.81 14.86
C LEU A 639 15.69 -12.04 16.37
N GLN A 640 14.57 -11.76 17.03
CA GLN A 640 14.40 -12.14 18.44
C GLN A 640 14.36 -13.67 18.57
N SER A 641 15.06 -14.19 19.57
CA SER A 641 15.03 -15.59 20.01
C SER A 641 13.72 -15.97 20.66
#